data_AF-A0A4Q4VST3-F1
#
_entry.id   AF-A0A4Q4VST3-F1
#
_cell.length_a   1.000
_cell.length_b   1.000
_cell.length_c   1.000
_cell.angle_alpha   90.00
_cell.angle_beta   90.00
_cell.angle_gamma   90.00
#
_symmetry.space_group_name_H-M   'P 1'
#
loop_
_entity.id
_entity.type
_entity.pdbx_description
1 polymer ?
#
loop_
_entity_poly.entity_id
_entity_poly.type
_entity_poly.pdbx_seq_one_letter_code
_entity_poly.pdbx_strand_id
1 'polypeptide(L)'
;MARTPPWGIGLAAGLAAPFGIYILMLLLGSVPYFQRLSRGLFISTQYGSYMADNNEQNAGHIAQAVRTDAYHTLTDTSDYHLLAIDYRGFGKSTGTPTENGLIHDGVAAVSWAMDVAGIPSDRIVIMGQSLGTAVTSGVAEHFAMQGVEFAGVILIASFSDMQTLLSSYAAAGFIPILSPIRTIPPLLRFLHRFILDKWTSTDRLANVVSTTRNRLRLTLIHAKDDLEIPCHESDALFKSASSATMGEELDDDQFGVWKEGKTTRKQDGSFVSVVTAKPDIVIRQELVRYGGHNSIMLSSQDRTTAFPDVASPKQLLARADVNSRTKDTVKQNMSEETKPVKGKGKEKDKEREKEKAAKKIHKAIDGLSGEQAAHLLDLNPALAQELASGTDDNPNAVADALKRLNLQDILTGLASSGKNVKDMGAYKFWATQPVPKFGENGDPSKTVEEGPIETHTIEDIPKAPAPLLNGFEWCEMDLAGDSDLNEVWELLNGHYVEDNEAMFRFNYSPSILKWAMMPPGWKRQWHRGVRASQSKKLVAFIAAIPVELRVRTNVLHAAEVNFLCIHKKLRSKRLAPVLIKEITRLCNLDGVWQAIYTGGVVLPKPVSTCRYFHRAINWLKLYEVGFSPLPPNSKPQFQIRKYAVPERTSTWGLREMQKKDVNAVQDLLSRYLAKYDMAAEWDKAEVEHWLLHNKKDALEEQVVWSYVVEDAHKRITDFISFYSLESSVINHPKHKNVRAAYLFYYATETGLSTPVDKEALKKRLNELVSDTLVYCKKYNFDVYNALSLMDNGLFLEDQKFGPGDGQLHYYLFNYRANPIAGGVDKRNRLDTENLSGIGKTQI
;
A
#
# COMPACT_ATOMS: atom_id res chain seq x y z
N MET A 1 24.17 77.03 7.99
CA MET A 1 24.98 75.80 8.07
C MET A 1 24.41 74.76 7.10
N ALA A 2 25.25 73.83 6.63
CA ALA A 2 24.94 72.82 5.62
C ALA A 2 23.84 71.81 6.04
N ARG A 3 23.11 71.11 5.15
CA ARG A 3 23.01 71.16 3.67
C ARG A 3 21.67 70.55 3.21
N THR A 4 21.24 70.89 1.99
CA THR A 4 19.99 70.46 1.33
C THR A 4 20.09 69.15 0.53
N PRO A 5 18.95 68.53 0.14
CA PRO A 5 18.79 67.58 -1.00
C PRO A 5 18.78 68.36 -2.36
N PRO A 6 18.35 67.86 -3.56
CA PRO A 6 17.61 66.62 -3.91
C PRO A 6 17.97 65.88 -5.25
N TRP A 7 17.17 64.83 -5.57
CA TRP A 7 16.69 64.31 -6.88
C TRP A 7 17.46 64.57 -8.21
N GLY A 8 17.48 63.57 -9.11
CA GLY A 8 17.87 63.74 -10.53
C GLY A 8 17.45 62.58 -11.45
N ILE A 9 16.89 62.89 -12.63
CA ILE A 9 16.38 61.96 -13.66
C ILE A 9 16.98 62.31 -15.05
N GLY A 10 17.30 61.32 -15.88
CA GLY A 10 17.56 61.44 -17.34
C GLY A 10 18.32 60.21 -17.88
N LEU A 11 17.81 59.38 -18.80
CA LEU A 11 17.63 59.57 -20.27
C LEU A 11 18.97 59.81 -21.01
N ALA A 12 19.36 59.08 -22.07
CA ALA A 12 18.65 58.06 -22.87
C ALA A 12 19.57 57.14 -23.72
N ALA A 13 18.97 56.05 -24.25
CA ALA A 13 19.32 55.25 -25.45
C ALA A 13 20.62 54.40 -25.48
N GLY A 14 20.62 53.13 -25.95
CA GLY A 14 19.50 52.30 -26.43
C GLY A 14 19.94 50.91 -26.95
N LEU A 15 18.97 50.17 -27.53
CA LEU A 15 19.05 48.88 -28.25
C LEU A 15 19.11 47.54 -27.45
N ALA A 16 18.17 46.66 -27.84
CA ALA A 16 18.12 45.19 -27.76
C ALA A 16 18.00 44.47 -26.38
N ALA A 17 16.98 43.61 -26.30
CA ALA A 17 16.83 42.50 -25.35
C ALA A 17 17.09 41.15 -26.09
N PRO A 18 17.09 39.96 -25.45
CA PRO A 18 16.94 39.62 -24.01
C PRO A 18 18.02 38.62 -23.49
N PHE A 19 17.81 38.11 -22.26
CA PHE A 19 18.48 36.98 -21.56
C PHE A 19 19.92 37.18 -21.00
N GLY A 20 20.06 37.01 -19.68
CA GLY A 20 21.38 36.83 -19.03
C GLY A 20 21.50 37.34 -17.58
N ILE A 21 20.71 36.80 -16.64
CA ILE A 21 20.94 37.03 -15.19
C ILE A 21 21.47 35.73 -14.56
N TYR A 22 22.44 35.84 -13.64
CA TYR A 22 23.16 34.74 -12.94
C TYR A 22 24.34 34.06 -13.67
N ILE A 23 25.20 34.84 -14.33
CA ILE A 23 26.61 34.46 -14.53
C ILE A 23 27.50 35.53 -13.87
N LEU A 24 28.54 35.09 -13.15
CA LEU A 24 29.60 35.91 -12.54
C LEU A 24 29.28 36.65 -11.22
N MET A 25 28.82 35.93 -10.18
CA MET A 25 29.16 36.32 -8.80
C MET A 25 30.49 35.66 -8.39
N LEU A 26 31.54 36.49 -8.34
CA LEU A 26 32.64 36.47 -7.36
C LEU A 26 33.18 35.06 -6.98
N LEU A 27 34.20 34.52 -7.66
CA LEU A 27 35.60 34.95 -7.51
C LEU A 27 35.97 35.39 -6.08
N LEU A 28 36.06 34.43 -5.15
CA LEU A 28 37.19 34.18 -4.25
C LEU A 28 36.87 32.97 -3.34
N GLY A 29 37.66 31.89 -3.39
CA GLY A 29 37.55 30.77 -2.43
C GLY A 29 37.42 29.35 -3.00
N SER A 30 37.67 29.11 -4.28
CA SER A 30 37.67 27.75 -4.85
C SER A 30 39.05 27.07 -4.76
N VAL A 31 39.07 25.86 -4.16
CA VAL A 31 40.22 25.01 -3.71
C VAL A 31 40.60 25.33 -2.25
N PRO A 32 40.09 24.53 -1.28
CA PRO A 32 40.37 23.10 -1.22
C PRO A 32 39.17 22.22 -0.79
N TYR A 33 38.59 21.46 -1.73
CA TYR A 33 37.77 20.27 -1.40
C TYR A 33 38.13 19.02 -2.20
N PHE A 34 39.08 19.13 -3.14
CA PHE A 34 39.58 18.03 -3.97
C PHE A 34 40.71 17.20 -3.32
N GLN A 35 41.12 17.54 -2.09
CA GLN A 35 42.24 16.89 -1.38
C GLN A 35 41.83 15.96 -0.23
N ARG A 36 40.54 15.59 -0.12
CA ARG A 36 40.03 14.72 0.96
C ARG A 36 39.47 13.37 0.53
N LEU A 37 39.60 12.99 -0.75
CA LEU A 37 39.25 11.66 -1.28
C LEU A 37 40.34 10.59 -1.04
N SER A 38 41.01 10.63 0.12
CA SER A 38 42.05 9.66 0.51
C SER A 38 41.54 8.50 1.37
N ARG A 39 40.22 8.37 1.57
CA ARG A 39 39.56 7.43 2.49
C ARG A 39 38.56 6.50 1.77
N GLY A 40 38.31 5.31 2.31
CA GLY A 40 37.55 4.25 1.63
C GLY A 40 36.07 4.60 1.34
N LEU A 41 35.49 3.95 0.33
CA LEU A 41 34.10 4.10 -0.09
C LEU A 41 33.32 2.80 0.11
N PHE A 42 32.16 2.89 0.75
CA PHE A 42 31.14 1.84 0.76
C PHE A 42 30.09 2.13 -0.33
N ILE A 43 29.79 1.15 -1.17
CA ILE A 43 28.68 1.20 -2.12
C ILE A 43 27.59 0.27 -1.62
N SER A 44 26.44 0.85 -1.23
CA SER A 44 25.33 0.10 -0.64
C SER A 44 24.26 -0.22 -1.69
N THR A 45 23.96 -1.51 -1.79
CA THR A 45 22.95 -2.10 -2.66
C THR A 45 21.86 -2.69 -1.78
N GLN A 46 20.88 -1.88 -1.38
CA GLN A 46 19.75 -2.30 -0.55
C GLN A 46 18.48 -2.34 -1.39
N TYR A 47 17.72 -3.43 -1.28
CA TYR A 47 16.48 -3.65 -2.01
C TYR A 47 15.34 -4.01 -1.04
N GLY A 48 14.12 -3.63 -1.37
CA GLY A 48 12.89 -3.92 -0.60
C GLY A 48 11.83 -4.46 -1.55
N SER A 49 10.96 -5.35 -1.06
CA SER A 49 10.02 -6.11 -1.89
C SER A 49 9.12 -5.23 -2.78
N TYR A 50 8.95 -5.68 -4.02
CA TYR A 50 8.25 -4.97 -5.08
C TYR A 50 6.74 -4.88 -4.82
N MET A 51 6.24 -3.66 -4.59
CA MET A 51 4.82 -3.31 -4.71
C MET A 51 4.69 -2.21 -5.76
N ALA A 52 3.98 -2.50 -6.85
CA ALA A 52 3.93 -1.65 -8.03
C ALA A 52 2.85 -0.56 -7.91
N ASP A 53 3.14 0.52 -7.20
CA ASP A 53 2.32 1.75 -7.23
C ASP A 53 3.15 2.93 -7.78
N ASN A 54 2.80 3.40 -8.98
CA ASN A 54 3.40 4.58 -9.60
C ASN A 54 2.84 5.87 -8.97
N ASN A 55 3.30 6.23 -7.78
CA ASN A 55 3.01 7.54 -7.17
C ASN A 55 4.11 8.02 -6.20
N GLU A 56 5.29 8.34 -6.75
CA GLU A 56 6.44 9.06 -6.16
C GLU A 56 7.06 8.55 -4.82
N GLN A 57 6.56 7.47 -4.22
CA GLN A 57 7.21 6.75 -3.11
C GLN A 57 7.22 5.25 -3.37
N ASN A 58 8.08 4.81 -4.29
CA ASN A 58 8.31 3.39 -4.52
C ASN A 58 8.99 2.78 -3.29
N ALA A 59 8.35 1.78 -2.66
CA ALA A 59 9.00 0.96 -1.65
C ALA A 59 10.27 0.35 -2.26
N GLY A 60 11.43 0.58 -1.63
CA GLY A 60 12.75 0.22 -2.15
C GLY A 60 13.71 1.39 -2.37
N HIS A 61 13.29 2.65 -2.23
CA HIS A 61 14.18 3.83 -2.42
C HIS A 61 15.21 4.05 -1.29
N ILE A 62 16.28 4.81 -1.55
CA ILE A 62 17.41 5.02 -0.62
C ILE A 62 16.99 5.52 0.78
N ALA A 63 16.01 6.42 0.87
CA ALA A 63 15.61 7.05 2.14
C ALA A 63 14.48 6.31 2.90
N GLN A 64 14.22 5.03 2.63
CA GLN A 64 13.08 4.32 3.21
C GLN A 64 13.43 3.57 4.51
N ALA A 65 12.53 3.65 5.51
CA ALA A 65 12.60 2.88 6.75
C ALA A 65 13.96 3.00 7.47
N VAL A 66 14.44 1.95 8.13
CA VAL A 66 15.68 1.95 8.93
C VAL A 66 16.97 2.12 8.11
N ARG A 67 16.90 2.36 6.80
CA ARG A 67 18.07 2.47 5.92
C ARG A 67 18.90 3.70 6.22
N THR A 68 18.26 4.84 6.48
CA THR A 68 18.97 6.05 6.92
C THR A 68 19.72 5.81 8.22
N ASP A 69 19.13 5.08 9.15
CA ASP A 69 19.75 4.77 10.44
C ASP A 69 20.90 3.77 10.28
N ALA A 70 20.78 2.83 9.33
CA ALA A 70 21.87 1.92 8.94
C ALA A 70 23.02 2.67 8.23
N TYR A 71 22.70 3.66 7.40
CA TYR A 71 23.69 4.53 6.75
C TYR A 71 24.44 5.37 7.77
N HIS A 72 23.72 6.01 8.70
CA HIS A 72 24.29 6.70 9.84
C HIS A 72 25.13 5.77 10.71
N THR A 73 24.63 4.57 11.04
CA THR A 73 25.42 3.59 11.81
C THR A 73 26.75 3.27 11.10
N LEU A 74 26.78 3.17 9.77
CA LEU A 74 28.02 2.95 9.02
C LEU A 74 28.92 4.20 9.00
N THR A 75 28.39 5.40 8.75
CA THR A 75 29.19 6.64 8.62
C THR A 75 29.60 7.28 9.94
N ASP A 76 28.87 7.01 11.02
CA ASP A 76 29.10 7.64 12.32
C ASP A 76 30.08 6.81 13.17
N THR A 77 30.18 5.50 12.91
CA THR A 77 31.18 4.62 13.55
C THR A 77 32.47 4.46 12.75
N SER A 78 32.65 5.16 11.62
CA SER A 78 33.81 4.97 10.74
C SER A 78 34.16 6.19 9.89
N ASP A 79 35.40 6.26 9.41
CA ASP A 79 35.92 7.32 8.54
C ASP A 79 35.59 7.08 7.04
N TYR A 80 34.57 6.27 6.71
CA TYR A 80 34.22 5.88 5.35
C TYR A 80 33.21 6.84 4.68
N HIS A 81 33.31 6.96 3.36
CA HIS A 81 32.25 7.57 2.55
C HIS A 81 31.21 6.51 2.15
N LEU A 82 29.94 6.91 2.04
CA LEU A 82 28.86 6.02 1.61
C LEU A 82 28.25 6.53 0.30
N LEU A 83 28.14 5.65 -0.70
CA LEU A 83 27.37 5.84 -1.92
C LEU A 83 26.20 4.84 -1.92
N ALA A 84 24.98 5.36 -1.79
CA ALA A 84 23.74 4.60 -1.98
C ALA A 84 23.04 5.10 -3.24
N ILE A 85 22.43 4.19 -4.02
CA ILE A 85 21.74 4.52 -5.27
C ILE A 85 20.30 4.02 -5.28
N ASP A 86 19.42 4.78 -5.95
CA ASP A 86 18.10 4.29 -6.34
C ASP A 86 18.25 3.42 -7.60
N TYR A 87 17.84 2.16 -7.52
CA TYR A 87 17.74 1.26 -8.66
C TYR A 87 16.70 1.71 -9.70
N ARG A 88 16.86 1.30 -10.97
CA ARG A 88 15.84 1.55 -12.02
C ARG A 88 14.47 1.04 -11.59
N GLY A 89 13.47 1.91 -11.69
CA GLY A 89 12.12 1.62 -11.19
C GLY A 89 11.93 1.88 -9.69
N PHE A 90 12.88 2.50 -8.99
CA PHE A 90 12.79 2.93 -7.59
C PHE A 90 13.20 4.39 -7.42
N GLY A 91 12.67 5.05 -6.39
CA GLY A 91 12.95 6.45 -6.08
C GLY A 91 12.81 7.37 -7.31
N LYS A 92 13.90 8.01 -7.72
CA LYS A 92 13.92 8.87 -8.93
C LYS A 92 14.40 8.17 -10.22
N SER A 93 14.84 6.92 -10.14
CA SER A 93 15.46 6.20 -11.26
C SER A 93 14.40 5.55 -12.16
N THR A 94 14.41 5.87 -13.46
CA THR A 94 13.43 5.34 -14.42
C THR A 94 13.79 3.93 -14.90
N GLY A 95 12.79 3.11 -15.24
CA GLY A 95 12.97 1.79 -15.84
C GLY A 95 12.17 0.68 -15.16
N THR A 96 12.50 -0.57 -15.48
CA THR A 96 11.89 -1.78 -14.89
C THR A 96 12.98 -2.59 -14.15
N PRO A 97 12.76 -3.01 -12.90
CA PRO A 97 13.76 -3.69 -12.09
C PRO A 97 13.85 -5.20 -12.38
N THR A 98 14.50 -5.56 -13.50
CA THR A 98 14.89 -6.96 -13.78
C THR A 98 16.27 -7.27 -13.20
N GLU A 99 16.61 -8.55 -13.01
CA GLU A 99 17.91 -8.99 -12.47
C GLU A 99 19.09 -8.35 -13.19
N ASN A 100 19.16 -8.51 -14.52
CA ASN A 100 20.20 -7.88 -15.35
C ASN A 100 20.17 -6.34 -15.28
N GLY A 101 19.00 -5.73 -15.05
CA GLY A 101 18.85 -4.29 -14.89
C GLY A 101 19.45 -3.79 -13.58
N LEU A 102 19.14 -4.45 -12.47
CA LEU A 102 19.64 -4.11 -11.13
C LEU A 102 21.16 -4.32 -11.03
N ILE A 103 21.68 -5.41 -11.62
CA ILE A 103 23.13 -5.63 -11.73
C ILE A 103 23.79 -4.51 -12.54
N HIS A 104 23.21 -4.11 -13.68
CA HIS A 104 23.75 -3.02 -14.50
C HIS A 104 23.76 -1.67 -13.75
N ASP A 105 22.76 -1.37 -12.93
CA ASP A 105 22.76 -0.16 -12.11
C ASP A 105 23.87 -0.18 -11.03
N GLY A 106 24.08 -1.35 -10.41
CA GLY A 106 25.18 -1.54 -9.46
C GLY A 106 26.56 -1.43 -10.13
N VAL A 107 26.72 -1.97 -11.34
CA VAL A 107 27.92 -1.80 -12.16
C VAL A 107 28.14 -0.33 -12.50
N ALA A 108 27.10 0.39 -12.94
CA ALA A 108 27.19 1.82 -13.23
C ALA A 108 27.61 2.66 -12.02
N ALA A 109 27.15 2.31 -10.81
CA ALA A 109 27.58 2.97 -9.57
C ALA A 109 29.08 2.75 -9.26
N VAL A 110 29.57 1.52 -9.44
CA VAL A 110 30.99 1.18 -9.25
C VAL A 110 31.86 1.84 -10.32
N SER A 111 31.49 1.75 -11.60
CA SER A 111 32.20 2.45 -12.69
C SER A 111 32.22 3.95 -12.46
N TRP A 112 31.12 4.57 -12.01
CA TRP A 112 31.14 5.99 -11.65
C TRP A 112 32.12 6.27 -10.49
N ALA A 113 32.16 5.44 -9.45
CA ALA A 113 33.10 5.60 -8.35
C ALA A 113 34.57 5.47 -8.77
N MET A 114 34.87 4.55 -9.68
CA MET A 114 36.23 4.32 -10.21
C MET A 114 36.64 5.37 -11.25
N ASP A 115 35.83 5.56 -12.29
CA ASP A 115 36.19 6.31 -13.50
C ASP A 115 35.92 7.82 -13.36
N VAL A 116 34.90 8.22 -12.57
CA VAL A 116 34.48 9.62 -12.41
C VAL A 116 34.92 10.20 -11.07
N ALA A 117 34.71 9.48 -9.96
CA ALA A 117 35.17 9.91 -8.64
C ALA A 117 36.65 9.57 -8.37
N GLY A 118 37.29 8.77 -9.23
CA GLY A 118 38.73 8.45 -9.16
C GLY A 118 39.12 7.57 -7.97
N ILE A 119 38.19 6.77 -7.43
CA ILE A 119 38.41 5.94 -6.25
C ILE A 119 38.87 4.54 -6.71
N PRO A 120 40.09 4.09 -6.39
CA PRO A 120 40.58 2.79 -6.81
C PRO A 120 39.79 1.64 -6.14
N SER A 121 39.65 0.52 -6.84
CA SER A 121 38.81 -0.61 -6.40
C SER A 121 39.28 -1.23 -5.07
N ASP A 122 40.59 -1.19 -4.80
CA ASP A 122 41.20 -1.61 -3.54
C ASP A 122 40.75 -0.81 -2.30
N ARG A 123 40.05 0.32 -2.52
CA ARG A 123 39.41 1.18 -1.52
C ARG A 123 37.88 1.20 -1.59
N ILE A 124 37.26 0.42 -2.47
CA ILE A 124 35.80 0.28 -2.59
C ILE A 124 35.35 -1.02 -1.92
N VAL A 125 34.43 -0.92 -0.95
CA VAL A 125 33.67 -2.05 -0.40
C VAL A 125 32.29 -2.06 -1.04
N ILE A 126 31.89 -3.17 -1.65
CA ILE A 126 30.52 -3.37 -2.16
C ILE A 126 29.71 -4.17 -1.14
N MET A 127 28.51 -3.68 -0.83
CA MET A 127 27.72 -4.17 0.30
C MET A 127 26.24 -4.34 -0.07
N GLY A 128 25.70 -5.54 0.17
CA GLY A 128 24.30 -5.87 -0.09
C GLY A 128 23.55 -6.34 1.15
N GLN A 129 22.24 -6.08 1.18
CA GLN A 129 21.32 -6.65 2.17
C GLN A 129 20.10 -7.27 1.45
N SER A 130 19.63 -8.43 1.89
CA SER A 130 18.44 -9.10 1.34
C SER A 130 18.56 -9.33 -0.18
N LEU A 131 17.58 -8.98 -1.03
CA LEU A 131 17.75 -9.07 -2.51
C LEU A 131 19.00 -8.33 -3.02
N GLY A 132 19.43 -7.29 -2.32
CA GLY A 132 20.67 -6.57 -2.59
C GLY A 132 21.94 -7.45 -2.58
N THR A 133 21.96 -8.56 -1.83
CA THR A 133 23.11 -9.49 -1.83
C THR A 133 23.28 -10.16 -3.19
N ALA A 134 22.19 -10.53 -3.86
CA ALA A 134 22.24 -11.18 -5.16
C ALA A 134 22.66 -10.20 -6.27
N VAL A 135 22.32 -8.91 -6.13
CA VAL A 135 22.86 -7.83 -6.97
C VAL A 135 24.34 -7.62 -6.70
N THR A 136 24.76 -7.56 -5.42
CA THR A 136 26.18 -7.43 -5.04
C THR A 136 27.02 -8.57 -5.63
N SER A 137 26.55 -9.82 -5.55
CA SER A 137 27.23 -10.97 -6.13
C SER A 137 27.38 -10.85 -7.66
N GLY A 138 26.35 -10.35 -8.36
CA GLY A 138 26.43 -10.11 -9.81
C GLY A 138 27.38 -8.97 -10.20
N VAL A 139 27.43 -7.90 -9.40
CA VAL A 139 28.40 -6.81 -9.58
C VAL A 139 29.83 -7.31 -9.29
N ALA A 140 30.02 -8.07 -8.21
CA ALA A 140 31.30 -8.67 -7.85
C ALA A 140 31.81 -9.58 -8.97
N GLU A 141 30.96 -10.47 -9.51
CA GLU A 141 31.28 -11.36 -10.63
C GLU A 141 31.66 -10.57 -11.89
N HIS A 142 30.87 -9.56 -12.26
CA HIS A 142 31.12 -8.74 -13.45
C HIS A 142 32.51 -8.08 -13.44
N PHE A 143 32.96 -7.57 -12.29
CA PHE A 143 34.27 -6.95 -12.14
C PHE A 143 35.40 -7.98 -11.93
N ALA A 144 35.16 -9.09 -11.22
CA ALA A 144 36.13 -10.17 -11.06
C ALA A 144 36.51 -10.79 -12.41
N MET A 145 35.54 -10.99 -13.31
CA MET A 145 35.78 -11.44 -14.70
C MET A 145 36.67 -10.46 -15.50
N GLN A 146 36.70 -9.18 -15.13
CA GLN A 146 37.57 -8.16 -15.74
C GLN A 146 38.92 -8.02 -15.01
N GLY A 147 39.16 -8.79 -13.95
CA GLY A 147 40.36 -8.69 -13.11
C GLY A 147 40.36 -7.51 -12.14
N VAL A 148 39.19 -6.91 -11.88
CA VAL A 148 39.01 -5.84 -10.90
C VAL A 148 38.59 -6.44 -9.57
N GLU A 149 39.39 -6.19 -8.53
CA GLU A 149 39.20 -6.73 -7.18
C GLU A 149 38.94 -5.59 -6.18
N PHE A 150 38.03 -5.84 -5.22
CA PHE A 150 37.52 -4.83 -4.30
C PHE A 150 38.25 -4.83 -2.93
N ALA A 151 38.08 -3.74 -2.17
CA ALA A 151 38.48 -3.66 -0.76
C ALA A 151 37.80 -4.78 0.08
N GLY A 152 36.53 -5.06 -0.24
CA GLY A 152 35.78 -6.21 0.26
C GLY A 152 34.39 -6.32 -0.36
N VAL A 153 33.76 -7.48 -0.16
CA VAL A 153 32.39 -7.80 -0.55
C VAL A 153 31.64 -8.24 0.70
N ILE A 154 30.55 -7.56 1.05
CA ILE A 154 29.78 -7.82 2.27
C ILE A 154 28.33 -8.15 1.90
N LEU A 155 27.86 -9.34 2.26
CA LEU A 155 26.48 -9.78 2.05
C LEU A 155 25.80 -9.97 3.42
N ILE A 156 24.66 -9.31 3.63
CA ILE A 156 23.93 -9.33 4.90
C ILE A 156 22.51 -9.88 4.69
N ALA A 157 22.10 -10.84 5.53
CA ALA A 157 20.85 -11.60 5.36
C ALA A 157 20.74 -12.14 3.93
N SER A 158 21.77 -12.88 3.50
CA SER A 158 21.94 -13.36 2.13
C SER A 158 21.19 -14.66 1.87
N PHE A 159 20.64 -14.83 0.67
CA PHE A 159 19.97 -16.05 0.22
C PHE A 159 20.72 -16.74 -0.93
N SER A 160 20.65 -18.07 -0.99
CA SER A 160 21.41 -18.89 -1.96
C SER A 160 20.93 -18.70 -3.40
N ASP A 161 19.62 -18.84 -3.61
CA ASP A 161 18.94 -18.58 -4.87
C ASP A 161 17.45 -18.23 -4.65
N MET A 162 16.82 -17.58 -5.64
CA MET A 162 15.43 -17.12 -5.53
C MET A 162 14.41 -18.26 -5.38
N GLN A 163 14.71 -19.47 -5.87
CA GLN A 163 13.83 -20.63 -5.80
C GLN A 163 13.83 -21.20 -4.38
N THR A 164 15.00 -21.31 -3.76
CA THR A 164 15.15 -21.72 -2.36
C THR A 164 14.54 -20.67 -1.42
N LEU A 165 14.79 -19.37 -1.66
CA LEU A 165 14.12 -18.28 -0.94
C LEU A 165 12.60 -18.37 -1.03
N LEU A 166 12.02 -18.48 -2.24
CA LEU A 166 10.56 -18.66 -2.39
C LEU A 166 10.05 -19.90 -1.64
N SER A 167 10.81 -21.00 -1.65
CA SER A 167 10.45 -22.24 -0.94
C SER A 167 10.43 -22.11 0.59
N SER A 168 11.25 -21.22 1.15
CA SER A 168 11.46 -21.01 2.59
C SER A 168 10.82 -19.73 3.13
N TYR A 169 10.41 -18.79 2.25
CA TYR A 169 9.86 -17.49 2.62
C TYR A 169 8.58 -17.62 3.44
N ALA A 170 8.65 -17.10 4.67
CA ALA A 170 7.53 -17.01 5.58
C ALA A 170 7.06 -15.55 5.66
N ALA A 171 6.05 -15.17 4.88
CA ALA A 171 5.42 -13.87 5.04
C ALA A 171 4.92 -13.71 6.48
N ALA A 172 5.39 -12.67 7.16
CA ALA A 172 5.15 -12.42 8.59
C ALA A 172 5.57 -13.56 9.55
N GLY A 173 6.59 -14.36 9.19
CA GLY A 173 7.37 -15.16 10.15
C GLY A 173 6.72 -16.40 10.77
N PHE A 174 5.55 -16.85 10.29
CA PHE A 174 4.84 -18.00 10.90
C PHE A 174 4.32 -19.10 9.94
N ILE A 175 4.37 -18.93 8.62
CA ILE A 175 3.99 -19.98 7.64
C ILE A 175 4.89 -19.91 6.39
N PRO A 176 5.76 -20.91 6.11
CA PRO A 176 6.50 -20.99 4.86
C PRO A 176 5.55 -21.36 3.71
N ILE A 177 5.30 -20.41 2.80
CA ILE A 177 4.14 -20.45 1.88
C ILE A 177 4.19 -21.62 0.89
N LEU A 178 5.40 -22.02 0.47
CA LEU A 178 5.61 -23.08 -0.54
C LEU A 178 6.04 -24.44 0.05
N SER A 179 6.15 -24.56 1.38
CA SER A 179 6.52 -25.82 2.05
C SER A 179 5.64 -27.03 1.66
N PRO A 180 4.31 -26.93 1.50
CA PRO A 180 3.46 -28.04 1.07
C PRO A 180 3.67 -28.50 -0.38
N ILE A 181 4.33 -27.69 -1.23
CA ILE A 181 4.58 -28.03 -2.64
C ILE A 181 5.85 -28.90 -2.80
N ARG A 182 6.73 -28.92 -1.78
CA ARG A 182 7.98 -29.70 -1.76
C ARG A 182 7.77 -31.21 -1.90
N THR A 183 6.57 -31.72 -1.58
CA THR A 183 6.15 -33.12 -1.76
C THR A 183 5.69 -33.49 -3.17
N ILE A 184 5.63 -32.54 -4.14
CA ILE A 184 5.21 -32.81 -5.53
C ILE A 184 6.31 -32.37 -6.53
N PRO A 185 7.34 -33.21 -6.76
CA PRO A 185 8.49 -32.86 -7.61
C PRO A 185 8.21 -32.45 -9.06
N PRO A 186 7.12 -32.88 -9.73
CA PRO A 186 6.74 -32.35 -11.05
C PRO A 186 6.21 -30.91 -11.00
N LEU A 187 5.41 -30.58 -9.99
CA LEU A 187 4.76 -29.27 -9.85
C LEU A 187 5.78 -28.18 -9.47
N LEU A 188 6.73 -28.51 -8.60
CA LEU A 188 7.87 -27.64 -8.30
C LEU A 188 8.65 -27.29 -9.58
N ARG A 189 9.01 -28.31 -10.38
CA ARG A 189 9.70 -28.13 -11.68
C ARG A 189 8.88 -27.35 -12.71
N PHE A 190 7.55 -27.41 -12.67
CA PHE A 190 6.67 -26.61 -13.52
C PHE A 190 6.67 -25.13 -13.11
N LEU A 191 6.52 -24.83 -11.82
CA LEU A 191 6.58 -23.46 -11.28
C LEU A 191 7.96 -22.81 -11.54
N HIS A 192 9.04 -23.58 -11.42
CA HIS A 192 10.41 -23.11 -11.72
C HIS A 192 10.59 -22.68 -13.19
N ARG A 193 9.70 -23.06 -14.12
CA ARG A 193 9.75 -22.65 -15.53
C ARG A 193 9.20 -21.24 -15.79
N PHE A 194 8.48 -20.66 -14.82
CA PHE A 194 7.93 -19.29 -14.90
C PHE A 194 8.77 -18.24 -14.16
N ILE A 195 9.79 -18.68 -13.40
CA ILE A 195 10.78 -17.79 -12.77
C ILE A 195 11.76 -17.33 -13.86
N LEU A 196 11.55 -16.11 -14.36
CA LEU A 196 12.36 -15.52 -15.45
C LEU A 196 13.79 -15.16 -15.01
N ASP A 197 13.93 -14.65 -13.77
CA ASP A 197 15.20 -14.22 -13.16
C ASP A 197 15.55 -15.20 -12.01
N LYS A 198 16.70 -15.88 -12.09
CA LYS A 198 17.02 -17.04 -11.24
C LYS A 198 17.89 -16.71 -10.03
N TRP A 199 18.62 -15.59 -10.05
CA TRP A 199 19.44 -15.10 -8.93
C TRP A 199 20.34 -16.15 -8.27
N THR A 200 21.14 -16.88 -9.05
CA THR A 200 22.02 -17.96 -8.58
C THR A 200 23.27 -17.43 -7.85
N SER A 201 23.08 -16.90 -6.64
CA SER A 201 24.13 -16.25 -5.86
C SER A 201 25.25 -17.21 -5.46
N THR A 202 24.96 -18.52 -5.33
CA THR A 202 25.96 -19.58 -5.14
C THR A 202 26.98 -19.61 -6.29
N ASP A 203 26.50 -19.75 -7.52
CA ASP A 203 27.32 -19.90 -8.71
C ASP A 203 28.18 -18.65 -8.92
N ARG A 204 27.58 -17.47 -8.72
CA ARG A 204 28.28 -16.18 -8.79
C ARG A 204 29.41 -16.07 -7.79
N LEU A 205 29.21 -16.49 -6.54
CA LEU A 205 30.28 -16.45 -5.54
C LEU A 205 31.38 -17.48 -5.82
N ALA A 206 31.02 -18.67 -6.31
CA ALA A 206 32.01 -19.64 -6.78
C ALA A 206 32.84 -19.09 -7.97
N ASN A 207 32.19 -18.39 -8.91
CA ASN A 207 32.86 -17.70 -10.01
C ASN A 207 33.77 -16.56 -9.52
N VAL A 208 33.32 -15.71 -8.60
CA VAL A 208 34.15 -14.65 -7.98
C VAL A 208 35.38 -15.24 -7.30
N VAL A 209 35.22 -16.31 -6.51
CA VAL A 209 36.32 -16.98 -5.81
C VAL A 209 37.31 -17.59 -6.81
N SER A 210 36.83 -18.36 -7.79
CA SER A 210 37.68 -19.05 -8.76
C SER A 210 38.34 -18.14 -9.79
N THR A 211 37.79 -16.94 -10.05
CA THR A 211 38.39 -15.94 -10.94
C THR A 211 39.28 -14.91 -10.22
N THR A 212 39.32 -14.90 -8.88
CA THR A 212 40.20 -14.04 -8.09
C THR A 212 41.67 -14.34 -8.40
N ARG A 213 42.47 -13.30 -8.69
CA ARG A 213 43.87 -13.38 -9.11
C ARG A 213 44.87 -12.91 -8.08
N ASN A 214 44.50 -11.92 -7.24
CA ASN A 214 45.35 -11.42 -6.18
C ASN A 214 44.66 -11.53 -4.82
N ARG A 215 43.50 -10.88 -4.63
CA ARG A 215 42.90 -10.75 -3.30
C ARG A 215 41.36 -10.74 -3.30
N LEU A 216 40.76 -11.49 -2.37
CA LEU A 216 39.34 -11.42 -2.04
C LEU A 216 39.12 -11.30 -0.53
N ARG A 217 38.14 -10.49 -0.14
CA ARG A 217 37.61 -10.37 1.22
C ARG A 217 36.10 -10.47 1.17
N LEU A 218 35.56 -11.68 1.28
CA LEU A 218 34.13 -11.96 1.26
C LEU A 218 33.62 -12.14 2.70
N THR A 219 32.63 -11.35 3.11
CA THR A 219 31.99 -11.46 4.43
C THR A 219 30.50 -11.70 4.27
N LEU A 220 30.00 -12.78 4.88
CA LEU A 220 28.59 -13.13 4.99
C LEU A 220 28.15 -12.86 6.44
N ILE A 221 27.07 -12.13 6.66
CA ILE A 221 26.57 -11.79 8.00
C ILE A 221 25.07 -12.11 8.08
N HIS A 222 24.64 -12.91 9.06
CA HIS A 222 23.25 -13.29 9.25
C HIS A 222 22.86 -13.26 10.73
N ALA A 223 21.59 -13.02 11.04
CA ALA A 223 21.07 -13.13 12.40
C ALA A 223 20.31 -14.46 12.58
N LYS A 224 20.49 -15.11 13.74
CA LYS A 224 19.81 -16.38 14.07
C LYS A 224 18.30 -16.22 14.29
N ASP A 225 17.86 -15.01 14.63
CA ASP A 225 16.46 -14.60 14.79
C ASP A 225 15.89 -13.89 13.54
N ASP A 226 16.52 -14.03 12.37
CA ASP A 226 15.94 -13.60 11.10
C ASP A 226 14.71 -14.46 10.74
N LEU A 227 13.54 -13.82 10.77
CA LEU A 227 12.23 -14.42 10.46
C LEU A 227 11.84 -14.30 8.98
N GLU A 228 12.62 -13.57 8.17
CA GLU A 228 12.36 -13.34 6.75
C GLU A 228 13.22 -14.27 5.87
N ILE A 229 14.51 -14.38 6.17
CA ILE A 229 15.45 -15.25 5.45
C ILE A 229 16.14 -16.18 6.46
N PRO A 230 15.94 -17.51 6.38
CA PRO A 230 16.57 -18.46 7.30
C PRO A 230 18.11 -18.43 7.23
N CYS A 231 18.77 -18.44 8.38
CA CYS A 231 20.23 -18.30 8.44
C CYS A 231 21.03 -19.44 7.77
N HIS A 232 20.41 -20.60 7.51
CA HIS A 232 21.04 -21.71 6.77
C HIS A 232 21.29 -21.38 5.29
N GLU A 233 20.61 -20.37 4.74
CA GLU A 233 20.91 -19.85 3.40
C GLU A 233 22.35 -19.30 3.31
N SER A 234 22.83 -18.66 4.38
CA SER A 234 24.22 -18.21 4.48
C SER A 234 25.20 -19.39 4.53
N ASP A 235 24.79 -20.55 5.05
CA ASP A 235 25.63 -21.76 5.07
C ASP A 235 25.81 -22.33 3.66
N ALA A 236 24.78 -22.31 2.81
CA ALA A 236 24.86 -22.74 1.42
C ALA A 236 25.78 -21.83 0.58
N LEU A 237 25.69 -20.51 0.76
CA LEU A 237 26.60 -19.55 0.13
C LEU A 237 28.05 -19.71 0.63
N PHE A 238 28.24 -19.92 1.94
CA PHE A 238 29.56 -20.20 2.50
C PHE A 238 30.13 -21.52 1.97
N LYS A 239 29.33 -22.58 1.84
CA LYS A 239 29.74 -23.84 1.22
C LYS A 239 30.21 -23.61 -0.22
N SER A 240 29.38 -23.01 -1.06
CA SER A 240 29.71 -22.75 -2.46
C SER A 240 31.02 -21.93 -2.61
N ALA A 241 31.15 -20.83 -1.87
CA ALA A 241 32.33 -19.98 -1.92
C ALA A 241 33.60 -20.69 -1.37
N SER A 242 33.49 -21.49 -0.30
CA SER A 242 34.65 -22.17 0.29
C SER A 242 35.05 -23.44 -0.46
N SER A 243 34.12 -24.21 -1.00
CA SER A 243 34.42 -25.33 -1.91
C SER A 243 35.18 -24.87 -3.15
N ALA A 244 34.83 -23.70 -3.70
CA ALA A 244 35.57 -23.09 -4.82
C ALA A 244 37.03 -22.74 -4.48
N THR A 245 37.44 -22.71 -3.20
CA THR A 245 38.86 -22.58 -2.79
C THR A 245 39.60 -23.90 -2.64
N MET A 246 38.90 -25.03 -2.56
CA MET A 246 39.49 -26.32 -2.19
C MET A 246 39.66 -27.30 -3.35
N GLY A 247 38.95 -27.11 -4.48
CA GLY A 247 39.12 -27.91 -5.69
C GLY A 247 38.58 -29.35 -5.63
N GLU A 248 38.23 -29.84 -4.44
CA GLU A 248 37.56 -31.12 -4.20
C GLU A 248 36.14 -30.88 -3.66
N GLU A 249 35.16 -31.66 -4.14
CA GLU A 249 33.79 -31.63 -3.63
C GLU A 249 33.68 -32.49 -2.36
N LEU A 250 33.53 -31.82 -1.21
CA LEU A 250 33.15 -32.49 0.04
C LEU A 250 31.63 -32.72 0.09
N ASP A 251 31.23 -33.93 0.50
CA ASP A 251 29.83 -34.21 0.86
C ASP A 251 29.36 -33.34 2.04
N ASP A 252 28.06 -33.33 2.32
CA ASP A 252 27.48 -32.43 3.34
C ASP A 252 27.99 -32.72 4.77
N ASP A 253 28.21 -33.98 5.12
CA ASP A 253 28.68 -34.38 6.45
C ASP A 253 30.18 -34.05 6.62
N GLN A 254 30.99 -34.37 5.60
CA GLN A 254 32.42 -34.01 5.54
C GLN A 254 32.60 -32.50 5.57
N PHE A 255 31.80 -31.75 4.82
CA PHE A 255 31.83 -30.29 4.84
C PHE A 255 31.45 -29.72 6.20
N GLY A 256 30.44 -30.31 6.88
CA GLY A 256 30.06 -29.93 8.24
C GLY A 256 31.21 -30.08 9.24
N VAL A 257 31.88 -31.24 9.24
CA VAL A 257 33.06 -31.49 10.10
C VAL A 257 34.22 -30.56 9.75
N TRP A 258 34.50 -30.36 8.47
CA TRP A 258 35.56 -29.44 8.01
C TRP A 258 35.28 -27.99 8.46
N LYS A 259 34.04 -27.52 8.31
CA LYS A 259 33.60 -26.18 8.71
C LYS A 259 33.69 -25.97 10.21
N GLU A 260 33.37 -26.97 11.03
CA GLU A 260 33.49 -26.85 12.49
C GLU A 260 34.95 -26.58 12.90
N GLY A 261 35.91 -27.25 12.26
CA GLY A 261 37.35 -26.98 12.42
C GLY A 261 37.81 -25.58 11.97
N LYS A 262 36.94 -24.79 11.33
CA LYS A 262 37.13 -23.39 10.92
C LYS A 262 36.25 -22.41 11.70
N THR A 263 35.49 -22.88 12.69
CA THR A 263 34.42 -22.11 13.35
C THR A 263 34.72 -21.83 14.81
N THR A 264 34.74 -20.55 15.17
CA THR A 264 34.81 -20.09 16.56
C THR A 264 33.39 -19.77 17.05
N ARG A 265 32.87 -20.57 17.98
CA ARG A 265 31.55 -20.36 18.60
C ARG A 265 31.68 -19.52 19.88
N LYS A 266 30.75 -18.59 20.11
CA LYS A 266 30.62 -17.85 21.38
C LYS A 266 29.59 -18.54 22.28
N GLN A 267 29.65 -18.27 23.59
CA GLN A 267 28.78 -18.89 24.60
C GLN A 267 27.28 -18.62 24.39
N ASP A 268 26.93 -17.56 23.68
CA ASP A 268 25.54 -17.19 23.38
C ASP A 268 24.96 -17.97 22.18
N GLY A 269 25.77 -18.75 21.47
CA GLY A 269 25.36 -19.50 20.27
C GLY A 269 25.51 -18.73 18.95
N SER A 270 26.14 -17.54 18.97
CA SER A 270 26.71 -16.92 17.77
C SER A 270 28.01 -17.62 17.34
N PHE A 271 28.40 -17.49 16.08
CA PHE A 271 29.67 -18.06 15.58
C PHE A 271 30.31 -17.22 14.48
N VAL A 272 31.62 -17.40 14.30
CA VAL A 272 32.37 -16.90 13.16
C VAL A 272 33.16 -18.04 12.53
N SER A 273 32.93 -18.32 11.25
CA SER A 273 33.68 -19.28 10.44
C SER A 273 34.63 -18.54 9.49
N VAL A 274 35.90 -18.91 9.42
CA VAL A 274 36.90 -18.23 8.55
C VAL A 274 37.68 -19.24 7.72
N VAL A 275 37.65 -19.04 6.40
CA VAL A 275 38.44 -19.79 5.41
C VAL A 275 39.48 -18.86 4.81
N THR A 276 40.71 -19.35 4.71
CA THR A 276 41.81 -18.66 4.03
C THR A 276 42.40 -19.55 2.95
N ALA A 277 42.65 -18.98 1.77
CA ALA A 277 43.21 -19.69 0.62
C ALA A 277 44.14 -18.76 -0.20
N LYS A 278 44.99 -19.35 -1.04
CA LYS A 278 45.80 -18.60 -2.01
C LYS A 278 44.92 -18.15 -3.19
N PRO A 279 45.22 -17.02 -3.88
CA PRO A 279 46.38 -16.13 -3.71
C PRO A 279 46.37 -15.33 -2.39
N ASP A 280 45.31 -14.59 -2.11
CA ASP A 280 44.99 -14.00 -0.80
C ASP A 280 43.45 -13.89 -0.64
N ILE A 281 42.80 -15.03 -0.50
CA ILE A 281 41.34 -15.15 -0.36
C ILE A 281 41.00 -15.36 1.12
N VAL A 282 40.12 -14.51 1.65
CA VAL A 282 39.49 -14.71 2.96
C VAL A 282 37.98 -14.70 2.80
N ILE A 283 37.34 -15.79 3.22
CA ILE A 283 35.88 -15.93 3.27
C ILE A 283 35.49 -16.06 4.75
N ARG A 284 34.71 -15.10 5.24
CA ARG A 284 34.23 -15.03 6.63
C ARG A 284 32.71 -15.15 6.65
N GLN A 285 32.18 -16.06 7.46
CA GLN A 285 30.76 -16.10 7.80
C GLN A 285 30.59 -15.75 9.28
N GLU A 286 29.64 -14.90 9.60
CA GLU A 286 29.27 -14.54 10.97
C GLU A 286 27.76 -14.71 11.17
N LEU A 287 27.40 -15.56 12.13
CA LEU A 287 26.04 -15.69 12.62
C LEU A 287 25.94 -14.97 13.97
N VAL A 288 25.21 -13.86 14.03
CA VAL A 288 24.89 -13.17 15.30
C VAL A 288 23.63 -13.77 15.93
N ARG A 289 23.51 -13.70 17.27
CA ARG A 289 22.37 -14.29 17.98
C ARG A 289 21.07 -13.51 17.78
N TYR A 290 21.16 -12.18 17.75
CA TYR A 290 20.01 -11.27 17.71
C TYR A 290 20.24 -10.15 16.70
N GLY A 291 19.16 -9.67 16.09
CA GLY A 291 19.15 -8.53 15.16
C GLY A 291 18.04 -8.62 14.10
N GLY A 292 17.50 -9.81 13.87
CA GLY A 292 16.51 -10.08 12.83
C GLY A 292 17.01 -9.67 11.43
N HIS A 293 16.08 -9.53 10.48
CA HIS A 293 16.41 -9.21 9.09
C HIS A 293 17.03 -7.81 8.89
N ASN A 294 16.59 -6.84 9.70
CA ASN A 294 16.87 -5.42 9.47
C ASN A 294 17.73 -4.78 10.56
N SER A 295 17.53 -5.11 11.85
CA SER A 295 18.27 -4.48 12.95
C SER A 295 19.70 -5.00 13.11
N ILE A 296 20.06 -6.09 12.41
CA ILE A 296 21.46 -6.56 12.24
C ILE A 296 22.38 -5.47 11.65
N MET A 297 21.81 -4.55 10.85
CA MET A 297 22.51 -3.38 10.32
C MET A 297 22.84 -2.33 11.40
N LEU A 298 22.05 -2.30 12.49
CA LEU A 298 22.08 -1.29 13.55
C LEU A 298 22.84 -1.76 14.80
N SER A 299 23.10 -3.05 14.96
CA SER A 299 23.79 -3.59 16.13
C SER A 299 25.29 -3.30 16.09
N SER A 300 25.79 -2.57 17.09
CA SER A 300 27.19 -2.15 17.26
C SER A 300 28.06 -3.11 18.10
N GLN A 301 27.66 -4.38 18.27
CA GLN A 301 28.41 -5.33 19.09
C GLN A 301 29.78 -5.67 18.46
N ASP A 302 30.86 -5.16 19.09
CA ASP A 302 32.28 -5.52 18.91
C ASP A 302 32.83 -5.62 17.47
N ARG A 303 32.64 -4.58 16.66
CA ARG A 303 33.37 -4.43 15.37
C ARG A 303 34.87 -4.06 15.52
N THR A 304 35.42 -4.09 16.72
CA THR A 304 36.86 -3.89 17.01
C THR A 304 37.75 -5.09 16.67
N THR A 305 37.20 -6.20 16.17
CA THR A 305 37.95 -7.42 15.79
C THR A 305 37.90 -7.79 14.30
N ALA A 306 37.29 -6.94 13.46
CA ALA A 306 37.01 -7.26 12.06
C ALA A 306 38.20 -7.06 11.09
N PHE A 307 39.32 -6.47 11.54
CA PHE A 307 40.54 -6.32 10.75
C PHE A 307 41.78 -6.56 11.64
N PRO A 308 42.69 -7.49 11.31
CA PRO A 308 44.02 -7.48 11.90
C PRO A 308 44.78 -6.23 11.41
N ASP A 309 45.58 -5.63 12.30
CA ASP A 309 46.23 -4.32 12.09
C ASP A 309 46.94 -4.19 10.74
N VAL A 310 46.43 -3.32 9.87
CA VAL A 310 47.20 -2.77 8.75
C VAL A 310 48.07 -1.64 9.32
N ALA A 311 49.38 -1.87 9.36
CA ALA A 311 50.35 -1.02 10.04
C ALA A 311 50.27 0.47 9.64
N SER A 312 50.54 1.36 10.62
CA SER A 312 50.31 2.79 10.48
C SER A 312 51.09 3.46 9.31
N PRO A 313 50.55 4.52 8.66
CA PRO A 313 51.17 5.16 7.49
C PRO A 313 52.60 5.70 7.67
N LYS A 314 53.09 5.85 8.91
CA LYS A 314 54.47 6.32 9.18
C LYS A 314 55.56 5.32 8.79
N GLN A 315 55.24 4.03 8.60
CA GLN A 315 56.23 3.01 8.23
C GLN A 315 56.38 2.79 6.73
N LEU A 316 55.41 3.23 5.91
CA LEU A 316 55.43 3.05 4.44
C LEU A 316 56.20 4.17 3.70
N LEU A 317 56.31 5.37 4.30
CA LEU A 317 57.03 6.51 3.71
C LEU A 317 58.57 6.36 3.68
N ALA A 318 59.13 5.30 4.27
CA ALA A 318 60.57 5.08 4.39
C ALA A 318 61.16 4.10 3.35
N ARG A 319 60.38 3.66 2.34
CA ARG A 319 60.79 2.58 1.41
C ARG A 319 60.50 2.83 -0.09
N ALA A 320 60.14 4.05 -0.47
CA ALA A 320 59.84 4.40 -1.86
C ALA A 320 60.64 5.63 -2.35
N ASP A 321 61.96 5.61 -2.08
CA ASP A 321 62.93 6.31 -2.90
C ASP A 321 63.55 5.30 -3.90
N VAL A 322 64.08 5.80 -5.02
CA VAL A 322 64.69 5.08 -6.17
C VAL A 322 63.76 4.74 -7.36
N ASN A 323 64.02 5.47 -8.47
CA ASN A 323 63.67 5.22 -9.89
C ASN A 323 62.19 5.16 -10.30
N SER A 324 61.59 6.08 -11.07
CA SER A 324 61.99 7.08 -12.10
C SER A 324 61.77 6.66 -13.58
N ARG A 325 61.10 7.57 -14.33
CA ARG A 325 60.87 7.62 -15.80
C ARG A 325 59.90 6.54 -16.33
N THR A 326 59.00 6.82 -17.31
CA THR A 326 59.00 7.87 -18.35
C THR A 326 57.55 8.30 -18.71
N LYS A 327 57.35 9.53 -19.20
CA LYS A 327 56.15 9.98 -19.94
C LYS A 327 56.45 9.99 -21.46
N ASP A 328 55.41 9.96 -22.30
CA ASP A 328 55.20 10.82 -23.51
C ASP A 328 54.11 10.22 -24.43
N THR A 329 52.97 10.89 -24.65
CA THR A 329 52.59 11.74 -25.83
C THR A 329 51.92 10.91 -26.95
N VAL A 330 50.67 11.14 -27.39
CA VAL A 330 50.14 12.05 -28.46
C VAL A 330 48.58 11.85 -28.46
N LYS A 331 47.64 12.80 -28.33
CA LYS A 331 47.14 13.95 -29.14
C LYS A 331 46.36 13.66 -30.46
N GLN A 332 45.11 14.16 -30.50
CA GLN A 332 44.28 14.59 -31.67
C GLN A 332 43.73 13.49 -32.64
N ASN A 333 42.44 13.49 -33.04
CA ASN A 333 41.77 14.51 -33.89
C ASN A 333 40.22 14.57 -33.75
N MET A 334 39.60 15.54 -34.44
CA MET A 334 38.16 15.91 -34.43
C MET A 334 37.42 15.61 -35.77
N SER A 335 36.11 15.95 -35.80
CA SER A 335 35.11 16.00 -36.90
C SER A 335 34.44 14.65 -37.28
N GLU A 336 33.19 14.58 -37.78
CA GLU A 336 32.31 15.63 -38.37
C GLU A 336 30.77 15.38 -38.14
N GLU A 337 29.89 15.92 -38.99
CA GLU A 337 28.52 16.40 -38.68
C GLU A 337 27.31 15.41 -38.64
N THR A 338 26.17 15.97 -38.20
CA THR A 338 24.83 15.40 -38.01
C THR A 338 23.89 15.46 -39.24
N LYS A 339 22.86 14.60 -39.30
CA LYS A 339 21.42 15.01 -39.52
C LYS A 339 20.39 13.85 -39.34
N PRO A 340 19.08 14.15 -39.15
CA PRO A 340 18.13 13.25 -38.47
C PRO A 340 17.07 12.57 -39.38
N VAL A 341 16.41 11.53 -38.85
CA VAL A 341 15.19 10.92 -39.44
C VAL A 341 14.03 10.91 -38.43
N LYS A 342 12.85 11.35 -38.86
CA LYS A 342 11.60 11.37 -38.05
C LYS A 342 10.94 9.98 -38.04
N GLY A 343 10.55 9.50 -36.85
CA GLY A 343 9.75 8.28 -36.70
C GLY A 343 8.32 8.54 -36.20
N LYS A 344 7.31 8.45 -37.09
CA LYS A 344 5.92 8.18 -36.73
C LYS A 344 5.66 6.69 -36.93
N GLY A 345 5.45 5.93 -35.86
CA GLY A 345 5.18 4.49 -35.93
C GLY A 345 5.70 3.71 -34.73
N LYS A 346 5.09 3.88 -33.54
CA LYS A 346 5.42 3.08 -32.33
C LYS A 346 4.22 2.60 -31.50
N GLU A 347 2.98 2.91 -31.90
CA GLU A 347 1.77 2.41 -31.22
C GLU A 347 1.24 1.11 -31.84
N LYS A 348 1.07 1.04 -33.17
CA LYS A 348 0.46 -0.11 -33.85
C LYS A 348 1.21 -1.45 -33.67
N ASP A 349 2.52 -1.43 -33.47
CA ASP A 349 3.28 -2.67 -33.26
C ASP A 349 3.10 -3.25 -31.84
N LYS A 350 2.89 -2.39 -30.83
CA LYS A 350 2.62 -2.83 -29.45
C LYS A 350 1.24 -3.48 -29.29
N GLU A 351 0.24 -3.07 -30.08
CA GLU A 351 -1.04 -3.77 -30.15
C GLU A 351 -0.91 -5.14 -30.81
N ARG A 352 -0.21 -5.22 -31.95
CA ARG A 352 0.00 -6.48 -32.68
C ARG A 352 0.77 -7.54 -31.88
N GLU A 353 1.72 -7.15 -31.04
CA GLU A 353 2.41 -8.10 -30.15
C GLU A 353 1.52 -8.62 -29.02
N LYS A 354 0.70 -7.76 -28.40
CA LYS A 354 -0.29 -8.17 -27.39
C LYS A 354 -1.34 -9.11 -27.96
N GLU A 355 -1.83 -8.82 -29.16
CA GLU A 355 -2.80 -9.67 -29.87
C GLU A 355 -2.22 -11.06 -30.20
N LYS A 356 -0.94 -11.11 -30.61
CA LYS A 356 -0.21 -12.37 -30.83
C LYS A 356 0.04 -13.16 -29.55
N ALA A 357 0.34 -12.49 -28.43
CA ALA A 357 0.49 -13.13 -27.13
C ALA A 357 -0.83 -13.73 -26.64
N ALA A 358 -1.94 -12.98 -26.71
CA ALA A 358 -3.28 -13.47 -26.39
C ALA A 358 -3.67 -14.68 -27.25
N LYS A 359 -3.46 -14.60 -28.58
CA LYS A 359 -3.71 -15.73 -29.50
C LYS A 359 -2.84 -16.96 -29.22
N LYS A 360 -1.60 -16.80 -28.76
CA LYS A 360 -0.75 -17.92 -28.32
C LYS A 360 -1.24 -18.59 -27.04
N ILE A 361 -1.72 -17.80 -26.07
CA ILE A 361 -2.27 -18.33 -24.80
C ILE A 361 -3.59 -19.06 -25.06
N HIS A 362 -4.49 -18.47 -25.86
CA HIS A 362 -5.76 -19.11 -26.23
C HIS A 362 -5.53 -20.46 -26.93
N LYS A 363 -4.59 -20.51 -27.89
CA LYS A 363 -4.19 -21.75 -28.59
C LYS A 363 -3.52 -22.80 -27.69
N ALA A 364 -2.95 -22.41 -26.55
CA ALA A 364 -2.40 -23.34 -25.57
C ALA A 364 -3.49 -23.97 -24.68
N ILE A 365 -4.54 -23.21 -24.36
CA ILE A 365 -5.70 -23.68 -23.59
C ILE A 365 -6.60 -24.59 -24.44
N ASP A 366 -6.74 -24.31 -25.74
CA ASP A 366 -7.45 -25.18 -26.67
C ASP A 366 -6.78 -26.53 -26.96
N GLY A 367 -5.50 -26.69 -26.58
CA GLY A 367 -4.70 -27.89 -26.84
C GLY A 367 -4.65 -28.93 -25.72
N LEU A 368 -5.37 -28.74 -24.61
CA LEU A 368 -5.39 -29.69 -23.49
C LEU A 368 -6.24 -30.93 -23.83
N SER A 369 -5.68 -32.13 -23.62
CA SER A 369 -6.43 -33.38 -23.75
C SER A 369 -7.28 -33.66 -22.51
N GLY A 370 -8.36 -34.45 -22.64
CA GLY A 370 -9.26 -34.79 -21.53
C GLY A 370 -8.54 -35.44 -20.34
N GLU A 371 -7.49 -36.24 -20.58
CA GLU A 371 -6.66 -36.83 -19.53
C GLU A 371 -5.85 -35.77 -18.73
N GLN A 372 -5.37 -34.72 -19.40
CA GLN A 372 -4.64 -33.63 -18.74
C GLN A 372 -5.57 -32.76 -17.87
N ALA A 373 -6.83 -32.62 -18.28
CA ALA A 373 -7.87 -31.96 -17.48
C ALA A 373 -8.26 -32.81 -16.26
N ALA A 374 -8.42 -34.13 -16.42
CA ALA A 374 -8.69 -35.05 -15.31
C ALA A 374 -7.55 -35.05 -14.27
N HIS A 375 -6.30 -35.09 -14.71
CA HIS A 375 -5.14 -35.04 -13.81
C HIS A 375 -4.99 -33.70 -13.06
N LEU A 376 -5.60 -32.61 -13.55
CA LEU A 376 -5.70 -31.34 -12.81
C LEU A 376 -6.78 -31.36 -11.72
N LEU A 377 -7.83 -32.20 -11.85
CA LEU A 377 -8.84 -32.39 -10.80
C LEU A 377 -8.31 -33.24 -9.64
N ASP A 378 -7.59 -34.33 -9.91
CA ASP A 378 -6.98 -35.17 -8.88
C ASP A 378 -5.99 -34.39 -7.97
N LEU A 379 -5.38 -33.33 -8.51
CA LEU A 379 -4.48 -32.44 -7.78
C LEU A 379 -5.21 -31.36 -6.96
N ASN A 380 -6.51 -31.20 -7.13
CA ASN A 380 -7.33 -30.26 -6.35
C ASN A 380 -8.69 -30.89 -5.99
N PRO A 381 -8.75 -31.75 -4.96
CA PRO A 381 -9.96 -32.49 -4.62
C PRO A 381 -11.16 -31.59 -4.25
N ALA A 382 -10.94 -30.33 -3.86
CA ALA A 382 -12.02 -29.36 -3.65
C ALA A 382 -12.69 -28.92 -4.96
N LEU A 383 -11.89 -28.72 -6.03
CA LEU A 383 -12.38 -28.38 -7.36
C LEU A 383 -13.03 -29.59 -8.05
N ALA A 384 -12.46 -30.78 -7.84
CA ALA A 384 -13.06 -32.04 -8.29
C ALA A 384 -14.44 -32.26 -7.65
N GLN A 385 -14.57 -32.01 -6.35
CA GLN A 385 -15.82 -32.17 -5.60
C GLN A 385 -16.87 -31.11 -5.95
N GLU A 386 -16.46 -29.92 -6.39
CA GLU A 386 -17.34 -28.87 -6.92
C GLU A 386 -17.86 -29.25 -8.33
N LEU A 387 -16.99 -29.76 -9.21
CA LEU A 387 -17.39 -30.19 -10.57
C LEU A 387 -18.19 -31.51 -10.60
N ALA A 388 -17.86 -32.47 -9.74
CA ALA A 388 -18.61 -33.72 -9.59
C ALA A 388 -20.03 -33.52 -9.03
N SER A 389 -20.37 -32.31 -8.56
CA SER A 389 -21.72 -31.98 -8.08
C SER A 389 -22.66 -31.44 -9.16
N GLY A 390 -22.21 -31.30 -10.42
CA GLY A 390 -22.97 -30.62 -11.48
C GLY A 390 -22.93 -31.21 -12.89
N THR A 391 -22.19 -32.29 -13.16
CA THR A 391 -22.12 -32.91 -14.51
C THR A 391 -21.95 -34.42 -14.45
N ASP A 392 -22.63 -35.14 -15.35
CA ASP A 392 -22.41 -36.58 -15.62
C ASP A 392 -20.93 -36.88 -15.94
N ASP A 393 -20.50 -38.12 -15.66
CA ASP A 393 -19.11 -38.65 -15.73
C ASP A 393 -18.45 -38.63 -17.13
N ASN A 394 -18.31 -37.45 -17.73
CA ASN A 394 -17.76 -37.28 -19.08
C ASN A 394 -16.54 -36.33 -19.06
N PRO A 395 -15.30 -36.82 -19.28
CA PRO A 395 -14.06 -36.04 -19.15
C PRO A 395 -14.00 -34.76 -20.01
N ASN A 396 -14.76 -34.68 -21.09
CA ASN A 396 -14.81 -33.48 -21.95
C ASN A 396 -15.59 -32.31 -21.31
N ALA A 397 -16.58 -32.58 -20.45
CA ALA A 397 -17.33 -31.53 -19.75
C ALA A 397 -16.44 -30.78 -18.73
N VAL A 398 -15.54 -31.50 -18.07
CA VAL A 398 -14.51 -30.97 -17.16
C VAL A 398 -13.55 -30.02 -17.90
N ALA A 399 -13.10 -30.41 -19.09
CA ALA A 399 -12.21 -29.58 -19.90
C ALA A 399 -12.89 -28.26 -20.31
N ASP A 400 -14.15 -28.29 -20.71
CA ASP A 400 -14.93 -27.09 -21.02
C ASP A 400 -15.21 -26.20 -19.79
N ALA A 401 -15.33 -26.78 -18.60
CA ALA A 401 -15.42 -26.01 -17.35
C ALA A 401 -14.09 -25.31 -17.01
N LEU A 402 -12.95 -25.99 -17.17
CA LEU A 402 -11.62 -25.40 -17.01
C LEU A 402 -11.34 -24.28 -18.04
N LYS A 403 -11.83 -24.42 -19.28
CA LYS A 403 -11.77 -23.36 -20.30
C LYS A 403 -12.57 -22.09 -19.97
N ARG A 404 -13.54 -22.16 -19.05
CA ARG A 404 -14.38 -21.02 -18.64
C ARG A 404 -13.77 -20.16 -17.52
N LEU A 405 -12.75 -20.64 -16.81
CA LEU A 405 -12.01 -19.86 -15.82
C LEU A 405 -11.04 -18.90 -16.51
N ASN A 406 -11.32 -17.58 -16.43
CA ASN A 406 -10.69 -16.60 -17.30
C ASN A 406 -9.43 -15.94 -16.70
N LEU A 407 -8.43 -15.72 -17.57
CA LEU A 407 -7.20 -14.98 -17.24
C LEU A 407 -7.47 -13.52 -16.79
N GLN A 408 -8.66 -12.99 -17.09
CA GLN A 408 -9.12 -11.66 -16.67
C GLN A 408 -9.38 -11.55 -15.16
N ASP A 409 -9.58 -12.67 -14.47
CA ASP A 409 -9.96 -12.67 -13.04
C ASP A 409 -8.73 -12.46 -12.16
N ILE A 410 -7.63 -13.10 -12.56
CA ILE A 410 -6.28 -12.84 -12.06
C ILE A 410 -5.90 -11.36 -12.30
N LEU A 411 -6.21 -10.81 -13.47
CA LEU A 411 -5.94 -9.40 -13.79
C LEU A 411 -6.84 -8.40 -13.05
N THR A 412 -8.08 -8.78 -12.69
CA THR A 412 -8.99 -7.92 -11.92
C THR A 412 -8.59 -7.91 -10.44
N GLY A 413 -8.11 -9.04 -9.91
CA GLY A 413 -7.45 -9.11 -8.60
C GLY A 413 -6.18 -8.25 -8.55
N LEU A 414 -5.39 -8.23 -9.63
CA LEU A 414 -4.18 -7.39 -9.76
C LEU A 414 -4.47 -5.90 -10.02
N ALA A 415 -5.57 -5.55 -10.69
CA ALA A 415 -5.97 -4.17 -10.93
C ALA A 415 -6.54 -3.48 -9.67
N SER A 416 -6.85 -4.26 -8.64
CA SER A 416 -7.31 -3.81 -7.33
C SER A 416 -6.11 -3.58 -6.39
N SER A 417 -5.20 -2.67 -6.76
CA SER A 417 -4.01 -2.36 -5.93
C SER A 417 -4.39 -1.88 -4.52
N GLY A 418 -4.33 -2.81 -3.57
CA GLY A 418 -4.64 -2.60 -2.17
C GLY A 418 -4.20 -3.80 -1.32
N LYS A 419 -3.80 -3.54 -0.06
CA LYS A 419 -3.03 -4.44 0.84
C LYS A 419 -3.61 -5.83 1.19
N ASN A 420 -4.68 -6.32 0.55
CA ASN A 420 -5.43 -7.51 1.01
C ASN A 420 -5.91 -8.48 -0.10
N VAL A 421 -5.19 -8.62 -1.21
CA VAL A 421 -5.51 -9.67 -2.21
C VAL A 421 -5.08 -11.04 -1.66
N LYS A 422 -5.91 -11.66 -0.82
CA LYS A 422 -5.75 -13.07 -0.45
C LYS A 422 -6.17 -13.95 -1.63
N ASP A 423 -5.34 -14.95 -1.89
CA ASP A 423 -5.51 -15.92 -2.98
C ASP A 423 -6.92 -16.56 -3.00
N MET A 424 -7.41 -16.93 -4.18
CA MET A 424 -8.83 -17.27 -4.42
C MET A 424 -9.35 -18.42 -3.54
N GLY A 425 -8.48 -19.32 -3.07
CA GLY A 425 -8.82 -20.39 -2.12
C GLY A 425 -9.05 -19.95 -0.66
N ALA A 426 -8.78 -18.69 -0.31
CA ALA A 426 -8.84 -18.18 1.06
C ALA A 426 -10.26 -17.76 1.52
N TYR A 427 -11.13 -17.35 0.59
CA TYR A 427 -12.46 -16.82 0.90
C TYR A 427 -13.55 -17.92 1.00
N LYS A 428 -13.23 -19.03 1.69
CA LYS A 428 -14.12 -20.21 1.84
C LYS A 428 -15.53 -19.92 2.36
N PHE A 429 -15.73 -18.79 3.04
CA PHE A 429 -17.06 -18.31 3.42
C PHE A 429 -17.78 -17.64 2.23
N TRP A 430 -17.21 -16.56 1.68
CA TRP A 430 -17.83 -15.78 0.60
C TRP A 430 -18.08 -16.57 -0.68
N ALA A 431 -17.28 -17.61 -0.97
CA ALA A 431 -17.54 -18.54 -2.08
C ALA A 431 -18.91 -19.26 -1.98
N THR A 432 -19.48 -19.36 -0.77
CA THR A 432 -20.78 -19.98 -0.46
C THR A 432 -21.90 -18.95 -0.23
N GLN A 433 -21.68 -17.68 -0.51
CA GLN A 433 -22.67 -16.61 -0.31
C GLN A 433 -23.16 -16.08 -1.66
N PRO A 434 -24.40 -15.53 -1.73
CA PRO A 434 -24.94 -14.93 -2.94
C PRO A 434 -24.28 -13.56 -3.18
N VAL A 435 -23.02 -13.56 -3.60
CA VAL A 435 -22.26 -12.37 -4.01
C VAL A 435 -21.58 -12.64 -5.34
N PRO A 436 -21.45 -11.65 -6.25
CA PRO A 436 -20.80 -11.89 -7.54
C PRO A 436 -19.37 -12.37 -7.35
N LYS A 437 -19.05 -13.56 -7.88
CA LYS A 437 -17.71 -14.13 -7.81
C LYS A 437 -16.77 -13.40 -8.78
N PHE A 438 -15.47 -13.34 -8.47
CA PHE A 438 -14.47 -12.96 -9.47
C PHE A 438 -14.50 -14.01 -10.61
N GLY A 439 -14.75 -13.58 -11.85
CA GLY A 439 -14.91 -14.46 -13.02
C GLY A 439 -16.32 -14.79 -13.47
N GLU A 440 -17.34 -14.48 -12.68
CA GLU A 440 -18.73 -14.82 -13.03
C GLU A 440 -19.27 -14.01 -14.22
N ASN A 441 -18.76 -12.78 -14.39
CA ASN A 441 -19.08 -11.91 -15.53
C ASN A 441 -17.88 -11.91 -16.50
N GLY A 442 -17.93 -12.75 -17.53
CA GLY A 442 -16.93 -12.74 -18.61
C GLY A 442 -16.95 -11.44 -19.43
N ASP A 443 -15.78 -11.01 -19.89
CA ASP A 443 -15.49 -9.74 -20.58
C ASP A 443 -16.15 -8.48 -19.94
N PRO A 444 -15.40 -7.64 -19.21
CA PRO A 444 -15.94 -6.42 -18.60
C PRO A 444 -16.47 -5.37 -19.59
N SER A 445 -16.40 -5.60 -20.91
CA SER A 445 -17.14 -4.82 -21.91
C SER A 445 -18.65 -5.17 -21.99
N LYS A 446 -19.07 -6.33 -21.48
CA LYS A 446 -20.46 -6.79 -21.52
C LYS A 446 -21.21 -6.43 -20.23
N THR A 447 -22.22 -5.59 -20.39
CA THR A 447 -23.24 -5.36 -19.36
C THR A 447 -23.98 -6.66 -19.06
N VAL A 448 -24.04 -7.05 -17.79
CA VAL A 448 -24.86 -8.16 -17.33
C VAL A 448 -26.21 -7.63 -16.84
N GLU A 449 -27.26 -8.43 -16.98
CA GLU A 449 -28.58 -8.12 -16.41
C GLU A 449 -28.47 -7.98 -14.88
N GLU A 450 -29.00 -6.88 -14.34
CA GLU A 450 -28.93 -6.55 -12.92
C GLU A 450 -30.16 -7.09 -12.19
N GLY A 451 -29.95 -7.74 -11.05
CA GLY A 451 -31.04 -8.38 -10.30
C GLY A 451 -30.56 -9.28 -9.15
N PRO A 452 -31.49 -9.91 -8.41
CA PRO A 452 -31.18 -10.87 -7.36
C PRO A 452 -30.35 -12.06 -7.87
N ILE A 453 -29.48 -12.61 -7.02
CA ILE A 453 -28.64 -13.78 -7.36
C ILE A 453 -29.35 -15.07 -6.97
N GLU A 454 -29.94 -15.08 -5.77
CA GLU A 454 -30.77 -16.14 -5.24
C GLU A 454 -32.15 -15.57 -4.89
N THR A 455 -33.20 -16.36 -5.18
CA THR A 455 -34.58 -16.08 -4.79
C THR A 455 -35.06 -17.19 -3.87
N HIS A 456 -35.47 -16.81 -2.66
CA HIS A 456 -35.99 -17.70 -1.62
C HIS A 456 -37.34 -17.18 -1.12
N THR A 457 -38.11 -18.04 -0.45
CA THR A 457 -39.34 -17.66 0.25
C THR A 457 -39.10 -17.60 1.76
N ILE A 458 -39.97 -16.92 2.52
CA ILE A 458 -39.81 -16.80 3.99
C ILE A 458 -39.92 -18.18 4.66
N GLU A 459 -40.70 -19.08 4.05
CA GLU A 459 -40.92 -20.46 4.43
C GLU A 459 -39.64 -21.31 4.39
N ASP A 460 -38.70 -20.99 3.49
CA ASP A 460 -37.42 -21.71 3.35
C ASP A 460 -36.43 -21.37 4.48
N ILE A 461 -36.68 -20.31 5.24
CA ILE A 461 -35.72 -19.75 6.20
C ILE A 461 -35.90 -20.37 7.60
N PRO A 462 -34.82 -20.94 8.19
CA PRO A 462 -34.88 -21.49 9.54
C PRO A 462 -35.33 -20.47 10.58
N LYS A 463 -36.44 -20.76 11.28
CA LYS A 463 -36.99 -19.90 12.34
C LYS A 463 -36.08 -19.83 13.57
N ALA A 464 -35.36 -20.93 13.87
CA ALA A 464 -34.37 -20.98 14.93
C ALA A 464 -32.98 -20.50 14.46
N PRO A 465 -32.20 -19.83 15.32
CA PRO A 465 -30.82 -19.44 15.01
C PRO A 465 -29.89 -20.66 14.92
N ALA A 466 -28.79 -20.52 14.18
CA ALA A 466 -27.75 -21.54 14.15
C ALA A 466 -27.09 -21.71 15.54
N PRO A 467 -26.76 -22.94 15.97
CA PRO A 467 -26.13 -23.17 17.27
C PRO A 467 -24.73 -22.55 17.32
N LEU A 468 -24.45 -21.84 18.42
CA LEU A 468 -23.11 -21.34 18.73
C LEU A 468 -22.26 -22.45 19.36
N LEU A 469 -20.94 -22.21 19.42
CA LEU A 469 -20.02 -23.03 20.20
C LEU A 469 -20.38 -22.99 21.69
N ASN A 470 -20.25 -24.13 22.38
CA ASN A 470 -20.52 -24.25 23.81
C ASN A 470 -19.81 -23.15 24.61
N GLY A 471 -20.57 -22.43 25.45
CA GLY A 471 -20.10 -21.28 26.22
C GLY A 471 -20.35 -19.91 25.59
N PHE A 472 -21.02 -19.85 24.43
CA PHE A 472 -21.54 -18.61 23.84
C PHE A 472 -23.05 -18.68 23.63
N GLU A 473 -23.71 -17.53 23.75
CA GLU A 473 -25.15 -17.37 23.57
C GLU A 473 -25.47 -16.15 22.69
N TRP A 474 -26.52 -16.27 21.89
CA TRP A 474 -27.07 -15.16 21.13
C TRP A 474 -27.77 -14.16 22.05
N CYS A 475 -27.63 -12.88 21.77
CA CYS A 475 -28.44 -11.84 22.40
C CYS A 475 -28.93 -10.83 21.35
N GLU A 476 -30.11 -10.27 21.61
CA GLU A 476 -30.65 -9.10 20.94
C GLU A 476 -30.29 -7.88 21.80
N MET A 477 -29.94 -6.75 21.16
CA MET A 477 -29.47 -5.55 21.86
C MET A 477 -30.47 -4.41 21.68
N ASP A 478 -31.10 -3.97 22.77
CA ASP A 478 -32.05 -2.85 22.74
C ASP A 478 -31.34 -1.50 22.98
N LEU A 479 -30.86 -0.89 21.90
CA LEU A 479 -30.13 0.39 21.94
C LEU A 479 -30.96 1.60 22.41
N ALA A 480 -32.28 1.43 22.58
CA ALA A 480 -33.11 2.41 23.27
C ALA A 480 -32.82 2.46 24.79
N GLY A 481 -32.32 1.36 25.37
CA GLY A 481 -31.86 1.28 26.75
C GLY A 481 -30.36 1.56 26.87
N ASP A 482 -29.99 2.42 27.83
CA ASP A 482 -28.58 2.85 27.97
C ASP A 482 -27.64 1.71 28.40
N SER A 483 -28.14 0.63 29.00
CA SER A 483 -27.32 -0.53 29.38
C SER A 483 -26.72 -1.25 28.16
N ASP A 484 -27.58 -1.68 27.23
CA ASP A 484 -27.15 -2.39 26.03
C ASP A 484 -26.31 -1.49 25.10
N LEU A 485 -26.68 -0.20 25.01
CA LEU A 485 -25.90 0.79 24.27
C LEU A 485 -24.48 0.95 24.84
N ASN A 486 -24.33 1.02 26.17
CA ASN A 486 -23.02 1.12 26.81
C ASN A 486 -22.18 -0.14 26.58
N GLU A 487 -22.77 -1.34 26.58
CA GLU A 487 -22.03 -2.58 26.25
C GLU A 487 -21.56 -2.63 24.78
N VAL A 488 -22.40 -2.20 23.83
CA VAL A 488 -22.00 -2.06 22.41
C VAL A 488 -20.90 -1.01 22.28
N TRP A 489 -21.03 0.12 22.97
CA TRP A 489 -20.03 1.18 23.01
C TRP A 489 -18.68 0.68 23.56
N GLU A 490 -18.66 -0.04 24.69
CA GLU A 490 -17.44 -0.62 25.26
C GLU A 490 -16.77 -1.61 24.30
N LEU A 491 -17.55 -2.49 23.65
CA LEU A 491 -17.04 -3.45 22.67
C LEU A 491 -16.39 -2.72 21.49
N LEU A 492 -17.07 -1.71 20.93
CA LEU A 492 -16.57 -0.95 19.79
C LEU A 492 -15.32 -0.14 20.15
N ASN A 493 -15.36 0.64 21.24
CA ASN A 493 -14.24 1.46 21.69
C ASN A 493 -13.03 0.61 22.15
N GLY A 494 -13.23 -0.65 22.55
CA GLY A 494 -12.13 -1.59 22.85
C GLY A 494 -11.58 -2.35 21.65
N HIS A 495 -12.41 -2.66 20.66
CA HIS A 495 -12.13 -3.73 19.67
C HIS A 495 -12.59 -3.47 18.23
N TYR A 496 -13.06 -2.28 17.89
CA TYR A 496 -13.41 -1.93 16.50
C TYR A 496 -12.16 -1.53 15.67
N VAL A 497 -12.37 -0.81 14.57
CA VAL A 497 -11.34 -0.42 13.60
C VAL A 497 -10.24 0.42 14.27
N GLU A 498 -9.00 0.04 14.02
CA GLU A 498 -7.77 0.73 14.39
C GLU A 498 -7.01 1.01 13.09
N ASP A 499 -6.24 2.10 13.06
CA ASP A 499 -5.32 2.38 11.96
C ASP A 499 -4.16 1.35 11.92
N ASN A 500 -3.44 1.32 10.80
CA ASN A 500 -2.39 0.34 10.55
C ASN A 500 -1.22 0.40 11.56
N GLU A 501 -1.04 1.54 12.23
CA GLU A 501 0.02 1.81 13.20
C GLU A 501 -0.50 1.82 14.65
N ALA A 502 -1.81 1.59 14.86
CA ALA A 502 -2.50 1.63 16.15
C ALA A 502 -2.30 2.95 16.95
N MET A 503 -2.17 4.07 16.24
CA MET A 503 -2.13 5.42 16.82
C MET A 503 -3.53 6.00 17.06
N PHE A 504 -4.52 5.58 16.26
CA PHE A 504 -5.88 6.10 16.25
C PHE A 504 -6.92 4.99 16.30
N ARG A 505 -7.95 5.18 17.13
CA ARG A 505 -9.14 4.33 17.15
C ARG A 505 -10.39 5.18 17.07
N PHE A 506 -11.38 4.78 16.27
CA PHE A 506 -12.66 5.48 16.24
C PHE A 506 -13.34 5.45 17.61
N ASN A 507 -13.73 6.63 18.08
CA ASN A 507 -14.49 6.88 19.28
C ASN A 507 -15.93 7.23 18.89
N TYR A 508 -16.72 6.21 18.53
CA TYR A 508 -18.15 6.37 18.36
C TYR A 508 -18.75 6.70 19.72
N SER A 509 -19.33 7.89 19.90
CA SER A 509 -20.09 8.23 21.11
C SER A 509 -21.44 7.48 21.15
N PRO A 510 -22.06 7.32 22.34
CA PRO A 510 -23.42 6.79 22.44
C PRO A 510 -24.44 7.53 21.54
N SER A 511 -24.26 8.83 21.33
CA SER A 511 -25.13 9.65 20.46
C SER A 511 -25.01 9.28 18.98
N ILE A 512 -23.79 9.11 18.43
CA ILE A 512 -23.64 8.66 17.02
C ILE A 512 -24.08 7.21 16.85
N LEU A 513 -23.90 6.35 17.85
CA LEU A 513 -24.40 4.96 17.82
C LEU A 513 -25.93 4.93 17.77
N LYS A 514 -26.63 5.70 18.61
CA LYS A 514 -28.10 5.88 18.54
C LYS A 514 -28.53 6.45 17.19
N TRP A 515 -27.89 7.50 16.69
CA TRP A 515 -28.20 8.12 15.39
C TRP A 515 -28.01 7.17 14.21
N ALA A 516 -26.90 6.41 14.17
CA ALA A 516 -26.58 5.52 13.06
C ALA A 516 -27.38 4.20 13.05
N MET A 517 -27.76 3.67 14.22
CA MET A 517 -28.42 2.36 14.33
C MET A 517 -29.93 2.44 14.59
N MET A 518 -30.51 3.62 14.84
CA MET A 518 -31.95 3.76 15.10
C MET A 518 -32.71 4.67 14.11
N PRO A 519 -32.50 4.58 12.78
CA PRO A 519 -33.31 5.32 11.80
C PRO A 519 -34.76 4.82 11.76
N PRO A 520 -35.69 5.57 11.14
CA PRO A 520 -37.06 5.11 10.93
C PRO A 520 -37.12 3.69 10.36
N GLY A 521 -37.95 2.83 10.97
CA GLY A 521 -38.07 1.41 10.59
C GLY A 521 -37.02 0.46 11.19
N TRP A 522 -36.05 0.93 11.98
CA TRP A 522 -35.08 0.06 12.66
C TRP A 522 -35.76 -1.05 13.47
N LYS A 523 -35.13 -2.23 13.53
CA LYS A 523 -35.64 -3.42 14.23
C LYS A 523 -34.65 -3.90 15.27
N ARG A 524 -35.11 -4.08 16.51
CA ARG A 524 -34.28 -4.59 17.64
C ARG A 524 -33.59 -5.91 17.30
N GLN A 525 -34.30 -6.84 16.66
CA GLN A 525 -33.77 -8.12 16.19
C GLN A 525 -32.57 -7.99 15.25
N TRP A 526 -32.42 -6.89 14.52
CA TRP A 526 -31.30 -6.65 13.60
C TRP A 526 -30.03 -6.11 14.31
N HIS A 527 -30.09 -5.86 15.61
CA HIS A 527 -28.92 -5.55 16.45
C HIS A 527 -28.50 -6.80 17.21
N ARG A 528 -27.58 -7.57 16.60
CA ARG A 528 -27.27 -8.94 17.04
C ARG A 528 -25.93 -9.02 17.76
N GLY A 529 -25.98 -9.42 19.02
CA GLY A 529 -24.80 -9.64 19.85
C GLY A 529 -24.54 -11.12 20.13
N VAL A 530 -23.29 -11.43 20.52
CA VAL A 530 -22.91 -12.71 21.12
C VAL A 530 -22.31 -12.43 22.50
N ARG A 531 -22.85 -13.09 23.53
CA ARG A 531 -22.35 -13.04 24.91
C ARG A 531 -21.63 -14.34 25.27
N ALA A 532 -20.64 -14.27 26.15
CA ALA A 532 -20.02 -15.45 26.74
C ALA A 532 -20.88 -15.95 27.92
N SER A 533 -21.42 -17.17 27.85
CA SER A 533 -22.46 -17.65 28.78
C SER A 533 -22.07 -17.66 30.25
N GLN A 534 -20.78 -17.84 30.56
CA GLN A 534 -20.27 -17.85 31.95
C GLN A 534 -20.15 -16.44 32.55
N SER A 535 -19.72 -15.45 31.77
CA SER A 535 -19.43 -14.09 32.26
C SER A 535 -20.47 -13.05 31.84
N LYS A 536 -21.41 -13.44 30.98
CA LYS A 536 -22.46 -12.62 30.32
C LYS A 536 -21.96 -11.40 29.52
N LYS A 537 -20.64 -11.19 29.44
CA LYS A 537 -20.02 -10.10 28.67
C LYS A 537 -20.29 -10.26 27.17
N LEU A 538 -20.63 -9.15 26.53
CA LEU A 538 -20.67 -9.04 25.07
C LEU A 538 -19.26 -9.24 24.48
N VAL A 539 -19.13 -10.10 23.46
CA VAL A 539 -17.85 -10.44 22.82
C VAL A 539 -17.84 -10.28 21.30
N ALA A 540 -19.01 -10.15 20.68
CA ALA A 540 -19.15 -9.74 19.28
C ALA A 540 -20.50 -9.08 19.03
N PHE A 541 -20.58 -8.28 17.98
CA PHE A 541 -21.76 -7.50 17.58
C PHE A 541 -21.80 -7.32 16.06
N ILE A 542 -23.00 -7.22 15.50
CA ILE A 542 -23.30 -6.80 14.13
C ILE A 542 -24.65 -6.08 14.12
N ALA A 543 -24.77 -5.02 13.31
CA ALA A 543 -26.01 -4.27 13.16
C ALA A 543 -26.45 -4.23 11.69
N ALA A 544 -27.77 -4.21 11.48
CA ALA A 544 -28.36 -3.85 10.21
C ALA A 544 -29.53 -2.87 10.42
N ILE A 545 -29.72 -1.96 9.47
CA ILE A 545 -30.83 -1.00 9.41
C ILE A 545 -31.54 -1.10 8.04
N PRO A 546 -32.84 -0.79 7.92
CA PRO A 546 -33.49 -0.77 6.62
C PRO A 546 -32.99 0.39 5.76
N VAL A 547 -32.98 0.22 4.44
CA VAL A 547 -32.70 1.27 3.47
C VAL A 547 -33.39 0.97 2.14
N GLU A 548 -34.03 1.98 1.54
CA GLU A 548 -34.43 1.93 0.13
C GLU A 548 -33.21 2.32 -0.72
N LEU A 549 -32.64 1.36 -1.43
CA LEU A 549 -31.45 1.57 -2.25
C LEU A 549 -31.79 1.50 -3.73
N ARG A 550 -31.79 2.64 -4.41
CA ARG A 550 -31.89 2.67 -5.87
C ARG A 550 -30.55 2.28 -6.48
N VAL A 551 -30.54 1.23 -7.30
CA VAL A 551 -29.46 0.82 -8.19
C VAL A 551 -29.97 0.94 -9.64
N ARG A 552 -29.51 1.98 -10.32
CA ARG A 552 -29.94 2.42 -11.66
C ARG A 552 -31.44 2.66 -11.72
N THR A 553 -32.18 1.73 -12.32
CA THR A 553 -33.63 1.73 -12.48
C THR A 553 -34.38 0.97 -11.38
N ASN A 554 -33.67 0.14 -10.61
CA ASN A 554 -34.27 -0.79 -9.67
C ASN A 554 -34.15 -0.22 -8.25
N VAL A 555 -35.27 -0.15 -7.52
CA VAL A 555 -35.26 0.21 -6.09
C VAL A 555 -35.28 -1.08 -5.28
N LEU A 556 -34.31 -1.23 -4.38
CA LEU A 556 -34.10 -2.41 -3.56
C LEU A 556 -34.47 -2.09 -2.11
N HIS A 557 -35.51 -2.74 -1.60
CA HIS A 557 -35.78 -2.78 -0.17
C HIS A 557 -34.72 -3.67 0.49
N ALA A 558 -33.69 -3.03 1.07
CA ALA A 558 -32.46 -3.68 1.47
C ALA A 558 -32.09 -3.39 2.94
N ALA A 559 -31.12 -4.15 3.45
CA ALA A 559 -30.51 -3.90 4.75
C ALA A 559 -29.13 -3.22 4.58
N GLU A 560 -28.86 -2.12 5.27
CA GLU A 560 -27.52 -1.56 5.40
C GLU A 560 -26.83 -2.18 6.61
N VAL A 561 -25.76 -2.97 6.37
CA VAL A 561 -25.06 -3.73 7.40
C VAL A 561 -23.76 -3.02 7.79
N ASN A 562 -23.61 -2.72 9.08
CA ASN A 562 -22.45 -1.99 9.63
C ASN A 562 -22.11 -2.50 11.06
N PHE A 563 -21.10 -1.91 11.69
CA PHE A 563 -20.69 -2.16 13.09
C PHE A 563 -20.31 -3.62 13.42
N LEU A 564 -19.91 -4.42 12.42
CA LEU A 564 -19.38 -5.78 12.64
C LEU A 564 -18.10 -5.73 13.48
N CYS A 565 -18.22 -6.10 14.75
CA CYS A 565 -17.13 -6.09 15.72
C CYS A 565 -16.96 -7.46 16.38
N ILE A 566 -15.70 -7.89 16.53
CA ILE A 566 -15.34 -9.10 17.28
C ILE A 566 -14.20 -8.74 18.23
N HIS A 567 -14.42 -9.01 19.52
CA HIS A 567 -13.43 -8.82 20.58
C HIS A 567 -12.08 -9.45 20.19
N LYS A 568 -10.98 -8.69 20.34
CA LYS A 568 -9.66 -9.04 19.76
C LYS A 568 -9.20 -10.49 20.03
N LYS A 569 -9.43 -11.01 21.24
CA LYS A 569 -9.07 -12.40 21.63
C LYS A 569 -9.82 -13.51 20.88
N LEU A 570 -10.95 -13.21 20.22
CA LEU A 570 -11.78 -14.17 19.46
C LEU A 570 -11.64 -13.98 17.93
N ARG A 571 -10.81 -13.04 17.47
CA ARG A 571 -10.47 -12.91 16.05
C ARG A 571 -9.79 -14.20 15.55
N SER A 572 -9.89 -14.47 14.25
CA SER A 572 -9.45 -15.72 13.58
C SER A 572 -10.18 -17.01 14.00
N LYS A 573 -11.18 -16.97 14.90
CA LYS A 573 -12.01 -18.14 15.27
C LYS A 573 -13.24 -18.37 14.38
N ARG A 574 -13.31 -17.72 13.20
CA ARG A 574 -14.43 -17.79 12.24
C ARG A 574 -15.81 -17.38 12.78
N LEU A 575 -15.86 -16.53 13.81
CA LEU A 575 -17.13 -16.01 14.36
C LEU A 575 -17.85 -15.03 13.39
N ALA A 576 -17.10 -14.28 12.56
CA ALA A 576 -17.69 -13.32 11.60
C ALA A 576 -18.66 -13.98 10.60
N PRO A 577 -18.29 -15.09 9.91
CA PRO A 577 -19.23 -15.89 9.13
C PRO A 577 -20.53 -16.29 9.85
N VAL A 578 -20.47 -16.55 11.17
CA VAL A 578 -21.65 -16.95 11.95
C VAL A 578 -22.55 -15.75 12.24
N LEU A 579 -21.97 -14.59 12.56
CA LEU A 579 -22.68 -13.31 12.71
C LEU A 579 -23.36 -12.89 11.41
N ILE A 580 -22.65 -12.99 10.27
CA ILE A 580 -23.18 -12.64 8.94
C ILE A 580 -24.36 -13.57 8.59
N LYS A 581 -24.22 -14.89 8.78
CA LYS A 581 -25.34 -15.82 8.52
C LYS A 581 -26.56 -15.57 9.40
N GLU A 582 -26.37 -15.21 10.67
CA GLU A 582 -27.49 -14.90 11.57
C GLU A 582 -28.19 -13.59 11.20
N ILE A 583 -27.46 -12.51 10.86
CA ILE A 583 -28.11 -11.27 10.42
C ILE A 583 -28.81 -11.44 9.08
N THR A 584 -28.23 -12.18 8.12
CA THR A 584 -28.91 -12.54 6.86
C THR A 584 -30.19 -13.33 7.13
N ARG A 585 -30.17 -14.31 8.04
CA ARG A 585 -31.38 -15.07 8.43
C ARG A 585 -32.47 -14.16 9.01
N LEU A 586 -32.09 -13.18 9.81
CA LEU A 586 -33.02 -12.24 10.45
C LEU A 586 -33.62 -11.24 9.45
N CYS A 587 -32.83 -10.71 8.51
CA CYS A 587 -33.34 -9.89 7.41
C CYS A 587 -34.27 -10.69 6.49
N ASN A 588 -33.88 -11.91 6.11
CA ASN A 588 -34.68 -12.78 5.24
C ASN A 588 -36.03 -13.17 5.87
N LEU A 589 -36.08 -13.42 7.19
CA LEU A 589 -37.34 -13.67 7.91
C LEU A 589 -38.31 -12.48 7.90
N ASP A 590 -37.77 -11.27 7.74
CA ASP A 590 -38.50 -10.02 7.58
C ASP A 590 -38.83 -9.70 6.10
N GLY A 591 -38.50 -10.59 5.16
CA GLY A 591 -38.71 -10.41 3.72
C GLY A 591 -37.66 -9.53 3.03
N VAL A 592 -36.52 -9.25 3.68
CA VAL A 592 -35.44 -8.39 3.16
C VAL A 592 -34.27 -9.24 2.69
N TRP A 593 -34.14 -9.35 1.37
CA TRP A 593 -33.26 -10.34 0.71
C TRP A 593 -31.91 -9.78 0.25
N GLN A 594 -31.81 -8.45 0.10
CA GLN A 594 -30.61 -7.74 -0.35
C GLN A 594 -30.00 -6.94 0.81
N ALA A 595 -28.70 -6.70 0.73
CA ALA A 595 -28.03 -5.81 1.67
C ALA A 595 -26.93 -4.98 1.00
N ILE A 596 -26.68 -3.77 1.52
CA ILE A 596 -25.51 -2.96 1.20
C ILE A 596 -24.55 -2.95 2.38
N TYR A 597 -23.27 -3.13 2.10
CA TYR A 597 -22.21 -3.03 3.11
C TYR A 597 -20.95 -2.44 2.48
N THR A 598 -20.11 -1.83 3.32
CA THR A 598 -18.81 -1.31 2.89
C THR A 598 -17.67 -1.94 3.66
N GLY A 599 -16.45 -1.86 3.11
CA GLY A 599 -15.25 -2.33 3.78
C GLY A 599 -13.98 -1.69 3.23
N GLY A 600 -12.98 -1.52 4.09
CA GLY A 600 -11.61 -1.14 3.68
C GLY A 600 -10.72 -2.35 3.30
N VAL A 601 -11.30 -3.55 3.27
CA VAL A 601 -10.65 -4.79 2.84
C VAL A 601 -11.36 -5.29 1.59
N VAL A 602 -10.60 -5.65 0.56
CA VAL A 602 -11.15 -6.18 -0.69
C VAL A 602 -11.77 -7.56 -0.46
N LEU A 603 -13.07 -7.67 -0.75
CA LEU A 603 -13.85 -8.90 -0.82
C LEU A 603 -14.33 -9.15 -2.28
N PRO A 604 -14.63 -10.41 -2.66
CA PRO A 604 -15.30 -10.71 -3.94
C PRO A 604 -16.77 -10.27 -3.91
N LYS A 605 -17.27 -9.45 -4.85
CA LYS A 605 -16.60 -8.52 -5.78
C LYS A 605 -17.19 -7.13 -5.54
N PRO A 606 -16.38 -6.04 -5.47
CA PRO A 606 -16.91 -4.71 -5.21
C PRO A 606 -17.70 -4.19 -6.41
N VAL A 607 -18.81 -3.52 -6.15
CA VAL A 607 -19.60 -2.77 -7.14
C VAL A 607 -18.91 -1.44 -7.46
N SER A 608 -18.28 -0.82 -6.45
CA SER A 608 -17.47 0.39 -6.62
C SER A 608 -16.38 0.51 -5.55
N THR A 609 -15.38 1.34 -5.82
CA THR A 609 -14.28 1.68 -4.90
C THR A 609 -14.11 3.19 -4.88
N CYS A 610 -14.31 3.81 -3.71
CA CYS A 610 -14.03 5.22 -3.47
C CYS A 610 -12.72 5.37 -2.66
N ARG A 611 -12.08 6.53 -2.75
CA ARG A 611 -10.87 6.87 -1.98
C ARG A 611 -11.18 7.93 -0.93
N TYR A 612 -10.60 7.83 0.26
CA TYR A 612 -10.67 8.88 1.29
C TYR A 612 -9.75 10.07 0.97
N PHE A 613 -10.20 11.25 1.37
CA PHE A 613 -9.52 12.53 1.21
C PHE A 613 -9.66 13.36 2.49
N HIS A 614 -8.60 14.06 2.87
CA HIS A 614 -8.48 14.74 4.16
C HIS A 614 -8.09 16.21 4.00
N ARG A 615 -8.91 17.12 4.51
CA ARG A 615 -8.64 18.55 4.60
C ARG A 615 -8.31 18.93 6.04
N ALA A 616 -7.03 19.16 6.31
CA ALA A 616 -6.59 19.64 7.62
C ALA A 616 -7.25 20.99 7.96
N ILE A 617 -7.88 21.11 9.13
CA ILE A 617 -8.38 22.37 9.70
C ILE A 617 -7.38 22.88 10.74
N ASN A 618 -6.97 22.01 11.66
CA ASN A 618 -5.98 22.25 12.71
C ASN A 618 -4.68 21.50 12.38
N TRP A 619 -3.99 21.92 11.32
CA TRP A 619 -2.81 21.21 10.80
C TRP A 619 -1.73 20.99 11.87
N LEU A 620 -1.51 21.95 12.78
CA LEU A 620 -0.52 21.81 13.85
C LEU A 620 -0.83 20.64 14.78
N LYS A 621 -2.09 20.48 15.21
CA LYS A 621 -2.50 19.35 16.04
C LYS A 621 -2.36 18.04 15.28
N LEU A 622 -2.81 17.97 14.02
CA LEU A 622 -2.68 16.78 13.19
C LEU A 622 -1.23 16.35 12.97
N TYR A 623 -0.30 17.30 12.88
CA TYR A 623 1.13 17.02 12.84
C TYR A 623 1.68 16.55 14.20
N GLU A 624 1.30 17.20 15.30
CA GLU A 624 1.71 16.80 16.66
C GLU A 624 1.29 15.36 17.00
N VAL A 625 0.11 14.91 16.56
CA VAL A 625 -0.38 13.54 16.80
C VAL A 625 0.02 12.51 15.74
N GLY A 626 0.79 12.88 14.71
CA GLY A 626 1.21 11.97 13.64
C GLY A 626 0.19 11.71 12.52
N PHE A 627 -1.01 12.31 12.56
CA PHE A 627 -2.04 12.16 11.52
C PHE A 627 -1.65 12.80 10.17
N SER A 628 -0.82 13.84 10.19
CA SER A 628 -0.38 14.52 8.96
C SER A 628 1.13 14.72 8.94
N PRO A 629 1.88 14.09 8.01
CA PRO A 629 3.32 14.28 7.92
C PRO A 629 3.67 15.71 7.48
N LEU A 630 4.84 16.20 7.90
CA LEU A 630 5.42 17.44 7.39
C LEU A 630 6.05 17.16 6.01
N PRO A 631 5.61 17.83 4.92
CA PRO A 631 6.21 17.60 3.60
C PRO A 631 7.70 18.00 3.59
N PRO A 632 8.56 17.26 2.86
CA PRO A 632 9.96 17.61 2.68
C PRO A 632 10.15 19.07 2.23
N ASN A 633 11.22 19.71 2.73
CA ASN A 633 11.52 21.13 2.48
C ASN A 633 10.43 22.13 2.95
N SER A 634 9.47 21.71 3.76
CA SER A 634 8.47 22.60 4.36
C SER A 634 8.75 22.90 5.83
N LYS A 635 8.01 23.85 6.42
CA LYS A 635 8.02 24.14 7.87
C LYS A 635 6.57 24.22 8.39
N PRO A 636 6.29 23.89 9.67
CA PRO A 636 4.95 23.96 10.25
C PRO A 636 4.21 25.27 9.98
N GLN A 637 4.89 26.42 10.05
CA GLN A 637 4.28 27.73 9.80
C GLN A 637 3.76 27.90 8.36
N PHE A 638 4.40 27.26 7.37
CA PHE A 638 3.92 27.26 5.99
C PHE A 638 2.67 26.40 5.83
N GLN A 639 2.60 25.24 6.48
CA GLN A 639 1.42 24.36 6.40
C GLN A 639 0.22 24.97 7.12
N ILE A 640 0.42 25.58 8.29
CA ILE A 640 -0.63 26.35 8.99
C ILE A 640 -1.20 27.46 8.09
N ARG A 641 -0.33 28.20 7.36
CA ARG A 641 -0.77 29.22 6.39
C ARG A 641 -1.44 28.61 5.15
N LYS A 642 -0.94 27.49 4.61
CA LYS A 642 -1.50 26.78 3.45
C LYS A 642 -2.95 26.36 3.71
N TYR A 643 -3.21 25.81 4.89
CA TYR A 643 -4.51 25.26 5.30
C TYR A 643 -5.39 26.26 6.06
N ALA A 644 -4.96 27.52 6.22
CA ALA A 644 -5.78 28.57 6.83
C ALA A 644 -7.18 28.63 6.18
N VAL A 645 -8.20 28.68 7.03
CA VAL A 645 -9.62 28.76 6.66
C VAL A 645 -10.12 30.17 6.99
N PRO A 646 -11.00 30.78 6.15
CA PRO A 646 -11.64 32.07 6.44
C PRO A 646 -12.32 32.14 7.81
N GLU A 647 -12.65 33.36 8.24
CA GLU A 647 -13.34 33.60 9.52
C GLU A 647 -14.85 33.69 9.40
N ARG A 648 -15.37 33.92 8.18
CA ARG A 648 -16.79 34.09 7.89
C ARG A 648 -17.14 33.37 6.59
N THR A 649 -18.38 32.90 6.52
CA THR A 649 -18.96 32.35 5.31
C THR A 649 -19.18 33.43 4.26
N SER A 650 -19.23 33.02 3.00
CA SER A 650 -19.29 33.88 1.82
C SER A 650 -20.63 33.78 1.08
N THR A 651 -21.32 32.64 1.18
CA THR A 651 -22.61 32.42 0.53
C THR A 651 -23.72 33.20 1.24
N TRP A 652 -24.33 34.13 0.51
CA TRP A 652 -25.54 34.83 0.96
C TRP A 652 -26.71 33.86 1.09
N GLY A 653 -27.54 34.02 2.13
CA GLY A 653 -28.68 33.16 2.40
C GLY A 653 -28.36 31.84 3.13
N LEU A 654 -27.07 31.53 3.38
CA LEU A 654 -26.66 30.32 4.09
C LEU A 654 -27.04 30.36 5.57
N ARG A 655 -27.74 29.33 6.05
CA ARG A 655 -28.16 29.17 7.45
C ARG A 655 -28.29 27.70 7.84
N GLU A 656 -28.44 27.43 9.13
CA GLU A 656 -28.79 26.08 9.62
C GLU A 656 -30.15 25.63 9.06
N MET A 657 -30.25 24.32 8.78
CA MET A 657 -31.50 23.64 8.42
C MET A 657 -32.47 23.63 9.61
N GLN A 658 -33.76 23.80 9.33
CA GLN A 658 -34.84 23.82 10.31
C GLN A 658 -35.93 22.81 9.91
N LYS A 659 -36.78 22.39 10.86
CA LYS A 659 -37.88 21.43 10.62
C LYS A 659 -38.83 21.84 9.48
N LYS A 660 -39.00 23.14 9.24
CA LYS A 660 -39.80 23.69 8.12
C LYS A 660 -39.19 23.39 6.74
N ASP A 661 -37.87 23.21 6.66
CA ASP A 661 -37.13 23.05 5.41
C ASP A 661 -37.08 21.58 4.94
N VAL A 662 -37.42 20.62 5.82
CA VAL A 662 -37.34 19.17 5.57
C VAL A 662 -37.95 18.76 4.22
N ASN A 663 -39.17 19.23 3.91
CA ASN A 663 -39.83 18.91 2.64
C ASN A 663 -39.06 19.45 1.42
N ALA A 664 -38.48 20.65 1.51
CA ALA A 664 -37.75 21.29 0.41
C ALA A 664 -36.35 20.66 0.22
N VAL A 665 -35.70 20.28 1.32
CA VAL A 665 -34.44 19.52 1.30
C VAL A 665 -34.66 18.12 0.75
N GLN A 666 -35.75 17.43 1.12
CA GLN A 666 -36.11 16.14 0.56
C GLN A 666 -36.27 16.23 -0.97
N ASP A 667 -37.12 17.13 -1.47
CA ASP A 667 -37.34 17.31 -2.92
C ASP A 667 -36.03 17.63 -3.67
N LEU A 668 -35.25 18.61 -3.18
CA LEU A 668 -33.97 18.98 -3.79
C LEU A 668 -32.97 17.82 -3.77
N LEU A 669 -32.87 17.08 -2.67
CA LEU A 669 -31.95 15.95 -2.53
C LEU A 669 -32.37 14.77 -3.40
N SER A 670 -33.65 14.40 -3.44
CA SER A 670 -34.16 13.34 -4.33
C SER A 670 -33.87 13.66 -5.80
N ARG A 671 -34.14 14.90 -6.24
CA ARG A 671 -33.79 15.35 -7.60
C ARG A 671 -32.29 15.30 -7.87
N TYR A 672 -31.46 15.69 -6.90
CA TYR A 672 -30.00 15.68 -7.04
C TYR A 672 -29.39 14.28 -7.04
N LEU A 673 -29.90 13.38 -6.18
CA LEU A 673 -29.43 12.00 -6.08
C LEU A 673 -29.86 11.15 -7.27
N ALA A 674 -30.96 11.49 -7.95
CA ALA A 674 -31.40 10.84 -9.19
C ALA A 674 -30.34 10.84 -10.32
N LYS A 675 -29.35 11.75 -10.27
CA LYS A 675 -28.21 11.79 -11.20
C LYS A 675 -27.28 10.57 -11.09
N TYR A 676 -27.22 9.93 -9.93
CA TYR A 676 -26.22 8.90 -9.64
C TYR A 676 -26.75 7.49 -9.90
N ASP A 677 -25.84 6.59 -10.29
CA ASP A 677 -26.12 5.18 -10.53
C ASP A 677 -26.63 4.45 -9.29
N MET A 678 -26.12 4.78 -8.09
CA MET A 678 -26.57 4.16 -6.84
C MET A 678 -26.74 5.19 -5.73
N ALA A 679 -27.94 5.31 -5.15
CA ALA A 679 -28.25 6.24 -4.07
C ALA A 679 -29.32 5.68 -3.13
N ALA A 680 -29.40 6.20 -1.90
CA ALA A 680 -30.56 5.97 -1.06
C ALA A 680 -31.75 6.79 -1.57
N GLU A 681 -32.95 6.23 -1.50
CA GLU A 681 -34.20 7.00 -1.54
C GLU A 681 -34.63 7.23 -0.09
N TRP A 682 -35.03 8.47 0.22
CA TRP A 682 -35.39 8.84 1.59
C TRP A 682 -36.80 9.39 1.68
N ASP A 683 -37.56 8.85 2.63
CA ASP A 683 -38.81 9.43 3.06
C ASP A 683 -38.58 10.70 3.92
N LYS A 684 -39.69 11.32 4.33
CA LYS A 684 -39.64 12.55 5.13
C LYS A 684 -39.08 12.32 6.55
N ALA A 685 -39.39 11.18 7.16
CA ALA A 685 -38.91 10.83 8.50
C ALA A 685 -37.41 10.53 8.47
N GLU A 686 -36.91 9.89 7.42
CA GLU A 686 -35.49 9.64 7.20
C GLU A 686 -34.72 10.94 6.98
N VAL A 687 -35.22 11.88 6.17
CA VAL A 687 -34.60 13.22 6.03
C VAL A 687 -34.59 13.95 7.37
N GLU A 688 -35.66 13.86 8.18
CA GLU A 688 -35.68 14.46 9.51
C GLU A 688 -34.65 13.78 10.45
N HIS A 689 -34.56 12.46 10.47
CA HIS A 689 -33.62 11.72 11.32
C HIS A 689 -32.14 11.91 10.93
N TRP A 690 -31.84 11.76 9.64
CA TRP A 690 -30.46 11.81 9.14
C TRP A 690 -29.92 13.23 9.06
N LEU A 691 -30.74 14.23 8.71
CA LEU A 691 -30.24 15.57 8.38
C LEU A 691 -30.63 16.66 9.39
N LEU A 692 -31.65 16.48 10.24
CA LEU A 692 -32.07 17.50 11.20
C LEU A 692 -31.56 17.19 12.62
N HIS A 693 -30.61 17.99 13.11
CA HIS A 693 -30.21 17.92 14.52
C HIS A 693 -31.31 18.43 15.46
N ASN A 694 -31.62 17.64 16.48
CA ASN A 694 -32.56 17.96 17.54
C ASN A 694 -31.93 18.92 18.57
N LYS A 695 -32.34 20.18 18.56
CA LYS A 695 -31.80 21.25 19.44
C LYS A 695 -32.10 21.11 20.94
N LYS A 696 -32.64 19.96 21.38
CA LYS A 696 -32.76 19.60 22.80
C LYS A 696 -31.49 18.94 23.34
N ASP A 697 -30.70 18.34 22.46
CA ASP A 697 -29.49 17.62 22.82
C ASP A 697 -28.35 18.64 23.03
N ALA A 698 -27.35 18.32 23.85
CA ALA A 698 -26.24 19.23 24.08
C ALA A 698 -25.40 19.40 22.79
N LEU A 699 -24.70 20.53 22.63
CA LEU A 699 -23.77 20.73 21.50
C LEU A 699 -22.69 19.65 21.44
N GLU A 700 -22.34 19.07 22.59
CA GLU A 700 -21.40 17.95 22.75
C GLU A 700 -21.98 16.60 22.29
N GLU A 701 -23.31 16.48 22.21
CA GLU A 701 -24.04 15.32 21.72
C GLU A 701 -24.46 15.47 20.25
N GLN A 702 -24.24 16.63 19.63
CA GLN A 702 -24.57 16.89 18.23
C GLN A 702 -23.76 15.97 17.31
N VAL A 703 -24.45 15.14 16.53
CA VAL A 703 -23.83 14.20 15.57
C VAL A 703 -23.74 14.79 14.16
N VAL A 704 -24.73 15.57 13.72
CA VAL A 704 -24.84 16.09 12.34
C VAL A 704 -25.02 17.60 12.30
N TRP A 705 -24.39 18.26 11.33
CA TRP A 705 -24.55 19.67 11.00
C TRP A 705 -25.07 19.79 9.58
N SER A 706 -26.18 20.49 9.41
CA SER A 706 -26.87 20.65 8.13
C SER A 706 -27.21 22.10 7.88
N TYR A 707 -26.88 22.57 6.69
CA TYR A 707 -27.07 23.95 6.25
C TYR A 707 -27.83 23.99 4.94
N VAL A 708 -28.63 25.05 4.79
CA VAL A 708 -29.41 25.36 3.59
C VAL A 708 -29.14 26.78 3.14
N VAL A 709 -29.22 27.02 1.83
CA VAL A 709 -29.19 28.37 1.26
C VAL A 709 -30.61 28.76 0.87
N GLU A 710 -31.10 29.87 1.43
CA GLU A 710 -32.42 30.44 1.16
C GLU A 710 -32.29 31.64 0.21
N ASP A 711 -32.98 31.60 -0.94
CA ASP A 711 -32.97 32.69 -1.93
C ASP A 711 -33.85 33.88 -1.49
N ALA A 712 -33.82 34.98 -2.27
CA ALA A 712 -34.64 36.16 -2.00
C ALA A 712 -36.16 35.91 -2.02
N HIS A 713 -36.61 34.78 -2.58
CA HIS A 713 -38.00 34.33 -2.63
C HIS A 713 -38.33 33.29 -1.55
N LYS A 714 -37.41 33.06 -0.59
CA LYS A 714 -37.50 32.07 0.50
C LYS A 714 -37.53 30.61 0.04
N ARG A 715 -36.98 30.31 -1.14
CA ARG A 715 -36.82 28.95 -1.67
C ARG A 715 -35.44 28.42 -1.30
N ILE A 716 -35.36 27.13 -0.98
CA ILE A 716 -34.08 26.47 -0.72
C ILE A 716 -33.44 26.12 -2.07
N THR A 717 -32.25 26.66 -2.34
CA THR A 717 -31.51 26.42 -3.60
C THR A 717 -30.34 25.45 -3.44
N ASP A 718 -29.82 25.33 -2.23
CA ASP A 718 -28.68 24.49 -1.91
C ASP A 718 -28.83 23.91 -0.50
N PHE A 719 -28.25 22.73 -0.31
CA PHE A 719 -28.18 22.00 0.94
C PHE A 719 -26.80 21.36 1.07
N ILE A 720 -26.20 21.37 2.26
CA ILE A 720 -24.94 20.66 2.56
C ILE A 720 -24.88 20.23 4.02
N SER A 721 -24.37 19.02 4.27
CA SER A 721 -24.30 18.43 5.61
C SER A 721 -22.98 17.69 5.86
N PHE A 722 -22.59 17.60 7.14
CA PHE A 722 -21.48 16.78 7.62
C PHE A 722 -21.77 16.21 9.02
N TYR A 723 -21.20 15.06 9.34
CA TYR A 723 -21.29 14.46 10.68
C TYR A 723 -19.96 14.47 11.43
N SER A 724 -19.99 14.34 12.76
CA SER A 724 -18.82 14.25 13.63
C SER A 724 -18.53 12.81 14.00
N LEU A 725 -17.31 12.35 13.73
CA LEU A 725 -16.77 11.11 14.28
C LEU A 725 -15.38 11.42 14.86
N GLU A 726 -15.20 11.17 16.15
CA GLU A 726 -13.91 11.42 16.81
C GLU A 726 -13.02 10.18 16.74
N SER A 727 -11.71 10.39 16.74
CA SER A 727 -10.71 9.34 16.91
C SER A 727 -9.91 9.57 18.18
N SER A 728 -9.90 8.59 19.08
CA SER A 728 -9.02 8.54 20.26
C SER A 728 -7.56 8.40 19.80
N VAL A 729 -6.69 9.25 20.34
CA VAL A 729 -5.23 9.25 20.12
C VAL A 729 -4.59 8.43 21.23
N ILE A 730 -3.84 7.39 20.86
CA ILE A 730 -3.24 6.45 21.80
C ILE A 730 -1.89 6.99 22.29
N ASN A 731 -1.67 6.98 23.60
CA ASN A 731 -0.39 7.31 24.28
C ASN A 731 0.20 8.72 24.06
N HIS A 732 -0.58 9.69 23.57
CA HIS A 732 -0.07 11.06 23.34
C HIS A 732 -0.30 11.99 24.56
N PRO A 733 0.70 12.77 25.02
CA PRO A 733 0.63 13.48 26.32
C PRO A 733 -0.26 14.73 26.35
N LYS A 734 -0.49 15.39 25.21
CA LYS A 734 -1.20 16.69 25.12
C LYS A 734 -2.63 16.56 24.55
N HIS A 735 -2.78 15.83 23.45
CA HIS A 735 -4.07 15.57 22.78
C HIS A 735 -4.60 14.17 23.10
N LYS A 736 -5.89 14.09 23.44
CA LYS A 736 -6.59 12.83 23.68
C LYS A 736 -7.42 12.36 22.48
N ASN A 737 -8.08 13.28 21.77
CA ASN A 737 -8.94 12.99 20.62
C ASN A 737 -8.57 13.88 19.43
N VAL A 738 -8.72 13.38 18.21
CA VAL A 738 -8.83 14.15 16.96
C VAL A 738 -10.31 14.20 16.58
N ARG A 739 -10.85 15.40 16.40
CA ARG A 739 -12.26 15.60 16.00
C ARG A 739 -12.34 15.70 14.49
N ALA A 740 -12.91 14.69 13.84
CA ALA A 740 -13.05 14.66 12.39
C ALA A 740 -14.50 14.93 11.98
N ALA A 741 -14.68 15.92 11.10
CA ALA A 741 -15.93 16.08 10.37
C ALA A 741 -15.88 15.18 9.13
N TYR A 742 -17.01 14.62 8.71
CA TYR A 742 -17.16 13.81 7.51
C TYR A 742 -18.25 14.40 6.62
N LEU A 743 -17.91 14.80 5.40
CA LEU A 743 -18.88 15.30 4.41
C LEU A 743 -19.93 14.20 4.15
N PHE A 744 -21.20 14.56 4.35
CA PHE A 744 -22.32 13.64 4.27
C PHE A 744 -23.08 13.86 2.95
N TYR A 745 -24.31 14.39 2.98
CA TYR A 745 -25.07 14.70 1.78
C TYR A 745 -25.08 16.18 1.44
N TYR A 746 -25.20 16.49 0.16
CA TYR A 746 -25.43 17.83 -0.36
C TYR A 746 -26.25 17.78 -1.65
N ALA A 747 -26.87 18.90 -1.98
CA ALA A 747 -27.61 19.09 -3.23
C ALA A 747 -27.63 20.57 -3.61
N THR A 748 -27.66 20.86 -4.91
CA THR A 748 -27.73 22.25 -5.43
C THR A 748 -28.51 22.31 -6.74
N GLU A 749 -29.40 23.28 -6.87
CA GLU A 749 -30.14 23.54 -8.11
C GLU A 749 -29.20 23.84 -9.30
N THR A 750 -27.99 24.36 -9.06
CA THR A 750 -27.00 24.59 -10.13
C THR A 750 -26.64 23.28 -10.85
N GLY A 751 -26.55 22.17 -10.11
CA GLY A 751 -26.23 20.84 -10.64
C GLY A 751 -27.41 20.09 -11.25
N LEU A 752 -28.58 20.73 -11.36
CA LEU A 752 -29.79 20.21 -12.00
C LEU A 752 -30.11 20.90 -13.35
N SER A 753 -29.22 21.79 -13.80
CA SER A 753 -29.25 22.35 -15.15
C SER A 753 -29.18 21.23 -16.21
N THR A 754 -29.89 21.42 -17.34
CA THR A 754 -29.90 20.47 -18.46
C THR A 754 -29.55 21.22 -19.76
N PRO A 755 -28.38 20.97 -20.38
CA PRO A 755 -27.28 20.14 -19.90
C PRO A 755 -26.63 20.69 -18.61
N VAL A 756 -25.96 19.83 -17.85
CA VAL A 756 -25.28 20.21 -16.60
C VAL A 756 -24.09 21.11 -16.93
N ASP A 757 -24.10 22.35 -16.44
CA ASP A 757 -22.93 23.23 -16.48
C ASP A 757 -21.93 22.79 -15.39
N LYS A 758 -20.93 22.00 -15.79
CA LYS A 758 -19.88 21.51 -14.90
C LYS A 758 -19.06 22.63 -14.26
N GLU A 759 -18.83 23.75 -14.95
CA GLU A 759 -18.02 24.85 -14.43
C GLU A 759 -18.81 25.67 -13.40
N ALA A 760 -20.09 25.94 -13.67
CA ALA A 760 -20.99 26.56 -12.68
C ALA A 760 -21.16 25.66 -11.45
N LEU A 761 -21.36 24.35 -11.64
CA LEU A 761 -21.46 23.38 -10.55
C LEU A 761 -20.16 23.32 -9.74
N LYS A 762 -19.01 23.21 -10.41
CA LYS A 762 -17.68 23.21 -9.78
C LYS A 762 -17.48 24.45 -8.90
N LYS A 763 -17.81 25.64 -9.44
CA LYS A 763 -17.75 26.88 -8.67
C LYS A 763 -18.68 26.84 -7.46
N ARG A 764 -19.94 26.41 -7.64
CA ARG A 764 -20.95 26.39 -6.57
C ARG A 764 -20.59 25.43 -5.43
N LEU A 765 -20.13 24.22 -5.75
CA LEU A 765 -19.68 23.27 -4.73
C LEU A 765 -18.44 23.77 -3.98
N ASN A 766 -17.52 24.46 -4.66
CA ASN A 766 -16.38 25.11 -4.00
C ASN A 766 -16.83 26.20 -3.00
N GLU A 767 -17.83 27.02 -3.33
CA GLU A 767 -18.41 28.02 -2.41
C GLU A 767 -19.01 27.34 -1.16
N LEU A 768 -19.88 26.35 -1.36
CA LEU A 768 -20.54 25.61 -0.27
C LEU A 768 -19.54 24.88 0.65
N VAL A 769 -18.57 24.18 0.07
CA VAL A 769 -17.55 23.44 0.85
C VAL A 769 -16.64 24.41 1.60
N SER A 770 -16.23 25.52 0.97
CA SER A 770 -15.45 26.57 1.64
C SER A 770 -16.17 27.13 2.88
N ASP A 771 -17.48 27.34 2.79
CA ASP A 771 -18.28 27.78 3.93
C ASP A 771 -18.44 26.69 5.01
N THR A 772 -18.55 25.40 4.64
CA THR A 772 -18.50 24.32 5.65
C THR A 772 -17.15 24.23 6.37
N LEU A 773 -16.02 24.55 5.72
CA LEU A 773 -14.73 24.63 6.41
C LEU A 773 -14.74 25.69 7.52
N VAL A 774 -15.42 26.83 7.30
CA VAL A 774 -15.58 27.89 8.32
C VAL A 774 -16.35 27.35 9.52
N TYR A 775 -17.44 26.59 9.29
CA TYR A 775 -18.17 25.93 10.38
C TYR A 775 -17.36 24.84 11.08
N CYS A 776 -16.59 24.02 10.34
CA CYS A 776 -15.67 23.04 10.94
C CYS A 776 -14.67 23.71 11.88
N LYS A 777 -14.08 24.84 11.47
CA LYS A 777 -13.20 25.65 12.33
C LYS A 777 -13.94 26.25 13.53
N LYS A 778 -15.14 26.81 13.33
CA LYS A 778 -15.99 27.39 14.40
C LYS A 778 -16.34 26.37 15.49
N TYR A 779 -16.64 25.13 15.10
CA TYR A 779 -17.02 24.05 16.00
C TYR A 779 -15.84 23.17 16.44
N ASN A 780 -14.59 23.65 16.32
CA ASN A 780 -13.36 22.98 16.79
C ASN A 780 -13.16 21.57 16.22
N PHE A 781 -13.37 21.39 14.92
CA PHE A 781 -12.90 20.20 14.19
C PHE A 781 -11.44 20.36 13.76
N ASP A 782 -10.71 19.26 13.76
CA ASP A 782 -9.28 19.23 13.44
C ASP A 782 -9.02 18.85 11.98
N VAL A 783 -9.86 18.00 11.41
CA VAL A 783 -9.81 17.54 10.01
C VAL A 783 -11.24 17.45 9.45
N TYR A 784 -11.38 17.70 8.15
CA TYR A 784 -12.61 17.45 7.40
C TYR A 784 -12.33 16.39 6.34
N ASN A 785 -13.08 15.30 6.40
CA ASN A 785 -12.93 14.12 5.57
C ASN A 785 -14.01 14.09 4.48
N ALA A 786 -13.64 13.60 3.31
CA ALA A 786 -14.56 13.34 2.21
C ALA A 786 -14.10 12.08 1.46
N LEU A 787 -15.03 11.45 0.74
CA LEU A 787 -14.73 10.38 -0.21
C LEU A 787 -14.77 10.94 -1.65
N SER A 788 -14.22 10.22 -2.62
CA SER A 788 -14.35 10.53 -4.06
C SER A 788 -15.77 10.33 -4.64
N LEU A 789 -16.80 10.20 -3.79
CA LEU A 789 -18.20 9.97 -4.18
C LEU A 789 -18.90 11.24 -4.72
N MET A 790 -20.08 11.08 -5.31
CA MET A 790 -20.87 12.16 -5.93
C MET A 790 -20.00 13.05 -6.88
N ASP A 791 -20.28 14.36 -6.89
CA ASP A 791 -19.52 15.36 -7.64
C ASP A 791 -18.25 15.84 -6.90
N ASN A 792 -17.77 15.13 -5.86
CA ASN A 792 -16.67 15.60 -5.01
C ASN A 792 -15.37 15.86 -5.78
N GLY A 793 -15.18 15.16 -6.90
CA GLY A 793 -14.07 15.38 -7.83
C GLY A 793 -13.91 16.84 -8.27
N LEU A 794 -14.99 17.64 -8.28
CA LEU A 794 -14.96 19.03 -8.73
C LEU A 794 -14.32 20.00 -7.72
N PHE A 795 -14.25 19.67 -6.42
CA PHE A 795 -13.77 20.60 -5.38
C PHE A 795 -12.65 20.07 -4.49
N LEU A 796 -12.38 18.77 -4.45
CA LEU A 796 -11.41 18.19 -3.50
C LEU A 796 -10.01 18.83 -3.61
N GLU A 797 -9.45 18.92 -4.82
CA GLU A 797 -8.12 19.52 -5.04
C GLU A 797 -8.11 21.03 -4.75
N ASP A 798 -9.09 21.77 -5.27
CA ASP A 798 -9.23 23.22 -5.11
C ASP A 798 -9.38 23.63 -3.62
N GLN A 799 -10.17 22.88 -2.86
CA GLN A 799 -10.34 23.05 -1.41
C GLN A 799 -9.18 22.46 -0.60
N LYS A 800 -8.14 21.94 -1.25
CA LYS A 800 -6.90 21.41 -0.65
C LYS A 800 -7.09 20.15 0.19
N PHE A 801 -8.05 19.30 -0.15
CA PHE A 801 -8.12 17.95 0.41
C PHE A 801 -6.95 17.12 -0.12
N GLY A 802 -6.12 16.59 0.76
CA GLY A 802 -5.05 15.65 0.40
C GLY A 802 -5.61 14.23 0.24
N PRO A 803 -5.10 13.43 -0.70
CA PRO A 803 -5.52 12.03 -0.84
C PRO A 803 -5.05 11.21 0.37
N GLY A 804 -5.97 10.46 0.98
CA GLY A 804 -5.67 9.48 2.03
C GLY A 804 -5.12 8.16 1.46
N ASP A 805 -4.64 7.29 2.34
CA ASP A 805 -4.23 5.91 2.02
C ASP A 805 -5.42 4.94 2.02
N GLY A 806 -6.48 5.25 2.77
CA GLY A 806 -7.71 4.47 2.84
C GLY A 806 -8.55 4.49 1.56
N GLN A 807 -9.05 3.31 1.18
CA GLN A 807 -10.14 3.12 0.23
C GLN A 807 -11.39 2.58 0.94
N LEU A 808 -12.56 2.83 0.37
CA LEU A 808 -13.84 2.27 0.79
C LEU A 808 -14.48 1.55 -0.39
N HIS A 809 -14.64 0.24 -0.27
CA HIS A 809 -15.27 -0.60 -1.27
C HIS A 809 -16.75 -0.80 -0.94
N TYR A 810 -17.63 -0.65 -1.93
CA TYR A 810 -19.07 -0.85 -1.84
C TYR A 810 -19.45 -2.22 -2.36
N TYR A 811 -20.27 -2.94 -1.59
CA TYR A 811 -20.74 -4.29 -1.89
C TYR A 811 -22.26 -4.38 -1.80
N LEU A 812 -22.83 -5.24 -2.65
CA LEU A 812 -24.22 -5.64 -2.58
C LEU A 812 -24.29 -7.15 -2.33
N PHE A 813 -25.02 -7.53 -1.28
CA PHE A 813 -25.36 -8.91 -0.95
C PHE A 813 -26.65 -9.30 -1.69
N ASN A 814 -26.65 -10.50 -2.27
CA ASN A 814 -27.74 -11.07 -3.06
C ASN A 814 -28.24 -10.17 -4.20
N TYR A 815 -27.35 -9.41 -4.82
CA TYR A 815 -27.67 -8.60 -5.98
C TYR A 815 -26.47 -8.49 -6.93
N ARG A 816 -26.71 -8.77 -8.21
CA ARG A 816 -25.74 -8.59 -9.28
C ARG A 816 -25.94 -7.20 -9.88
N ALA A 817 -24.92 -6.35 -9.77
CA ALA A 817 -24.86 -5.02 -10.39
C ALA A 817 -23.65 -4.90 -11.32
N ASN A 818 -23.75 -4.07 -12.36
CA ASN A 818 -22.59 -3.69 -13.15
C ASN A 818 -21.69 -2.72 -12.36
N PRO A 819 -20.37 -2.66 -12.64
CA PRO A 819 -19.47 -1.75 -11.94
C PRO A 819 -19.92 -0.28 -12.03
N ILE A 820 -19.84 0.45 -10.93
CA ILE A 820 -20.18 1.86 -10.83
C ILE A 820 -18.91 2.67 -10.60
N ALA A 821 -18.74 3.79 -11.33
CA ALA A 821 -17.60 4.68 -11.17
C ALA A 821 -17.54 5.23 -9.73
N GLY A 822 -16.37 5.14 -9.08
CA GLY A 822 -16.17 5.60 -7.70
C GLY A 822 -15.45 6.96 -7.58
N GLY A 823 -15.36 7.73 -8.67
CA GLY A 823 -14.62 9.00 -8.72
C GLY A 823 -13.10 8.89 -8.70
N VAL A 824 -12.55 7.70 -8.99
CA VAL A 824 -11.11 7.50 -9.18
C VAL A 824 -10.79 6.73 -10.47
N ASP A 825 -9.69 7.10 -11.11
CA ASP A 825 -9.17 6.44 -12.31
C ASP A 825 -8.49 5.09 -12.00
N LYS A 826 -8.10 4.36 -13.04
CA LYS A 826 -7.36 3.08 -12.93
C LYS A 826 -5.97 3.20 -12.28
N ARG A 827 -5.54 4.40 -11.89
CA ARG A 827 -4.30 4.69 -11.15
C ARG A 827 -4.59 5.25 -9.74
N ASN A 828 -5.83 5.11 -9.27
CA ASN A 828 -6.30 5.59 -7.96
C ASN A 828 -6.16 7.13 -7.79
N ARG A 829 -6.14 7.89 -8.89
CA ARG A 829 -6.17 9.36 -8.90
C ARG A 829 -7.61 9.83 -9.09
N LEU A 830 -7.90 11.07 -8.68
CA LEU A 830 -9.24 11.63 -8.78
C LEU A 830 -9.70 11.71 -10.25
N ASP A 831 -10.90 11.20 -10.56
CA ASP A 831 -11.49 11.33 -11.89
C ASP A 831 -12.43 12.54 -11.91
N THR A 832 -11.92 13.67 -12.39
CA THR A 832 -12.66 14.93 -12.51
C THR A 832 -13.60 14.97 -13.72
N GLU A 833 -13.44 14.05 -14.68
CA GLU A 833 -14.18 14.05 -15.94
C GLU A 833 -15.45 13.19 -15.84
N ASN A 834 -15.33 11.97 -15.33
CA ASN A 834 -16.44 11.03 -15.20
C ASN A 834 -17.09 11.07 -13.81
N LEU A 835 -16.38 11.61 -12.81
CA LEU A 835 -16.83 11.72 -11.40
C LEU A 835 -17.26 10.34 -10.86
N SER A 836 -18.18 10.32 -9.89
CA SER A 836 -18.67 9.11 -9.25
C SER A 836 -20.16 8.89 -9.52
N GLY A 837 -20.53 7.65 -9.84
CA GLY A 837 -21.91 7.18 -9.87
C GLY A 837 -22.44 6.78 -8.49
N ILE A 838 -21.65 6.93 -7.42
CA ILE A 838 -22.05 6.62 -6.05
C ILE A 838 -22.61 7.88 -5.38
N GLY A 839 -23.93 7.88 -5.18
CA GLY A 839 -24.69 8.86 -4.41
C GLY A 839 -25.05 8.43 -3.00
N LYS A 840 -24.74 7.19 -2.58
CA LYS A 840 -24.88 6.71 -1.20
C LYS A 840 -23.60 6.98 -0.40
N THR A 841 -23.70 7.64 0.74
CA THR A 841 -22.64 7.70 1.77
C THR A 841 -22.89 6.65 2.86
N GLN A 842 -21.84 6.28 3.61
CA GLN A 842 -21.90 5.38 4.77
C GLN A 842 -21.19 6.01 5.98
N ILE A 843 -21.51 5.49 7.18
CA ILE A 843 -21.13 6.04 8.49
C ILE A 843 -20.00 5.21 9.13
#